data_AF-A0A962HQT7-F1
#
_entry.id   AF-A0A962HQT7-F1
#
_cell.length_a   1.000
_cell.length_b   1.000
_cell.length_c   1.000
_cell.angle_alpha   90.00
_cell.angle_beta   90.00
_cell.angle_gamma   90.00
#
_symmetry.space_group_name_H-M   'P 1'
#
loop_
_entity.id
_entity.type
_entity.pdbx_description
1 polymer ?
#
loop_
_entity_poly.entity_id
_entity_poly.type
_entity_poly.pdbx_seq_one_letter_code
_entity_poly.pdbx_strand_id
1 'polypeptide(L)'
;MPHHVFGIRHHGPGSARSLLQALTVLQPDCILVEGPPEADGILTLAAQAQMQPPVALLIYAPDEPQRAVYYPFAAFSPEWQAIQYALTQQVAVRFMDLPSSHHFARDKTAEAAAAGKAAAEAERATEAEAEAASMLPADSPDAPADPAVLVRQDPLALLAEAAGYADSERWWEHMVEERRDSGELFAAILEAMTALREEVDGHYPRDAGEQEREQLREAYMRSCIRQAGKDGFSTIAVVCGAWHAPALQSLPAAKTDNARLKGLPGLKTTATWVPWTHERLSNASGYGAGVDAPGWYAHLWESASPASSSSPEEPVGSHLASRWLTRVAHTFRVQGMDISSAHVIEAVRLAETLAAMRQRPLPGLAEMNESVQSVMLFGDGTLMQLLQRQLLTGEVLGRVPDETPRTPLQQDLAREQKRLRLKPSASDTDLILDLRKPGDLERSQLLRRLAMLDIPWGQGGGNARGKGTFKESWRLLWQPEFAIRLIEAGFWGNTLETAAGQRLAKQAQVTTSLEQLADMAHAALYANLPEAVDLLMQRLQFEAAISSDILHLMQAMPGLARLLRYGDVRRTSLAQVGQVVSGMVTRICIGLPNACSALNEEAAEAMFGHIQAVQDAIRLLAEDDFSLQWTQALQTLLDQGGLHTLLAGRCCRLLLQAGVLDEAESARRFGLALSTANEPVQAAGWVDGFLRDSGQLLVYDETLWNLIDQWISQLNADTFQQLLPVLRRTFATFTAPERRRMGERVRQGQAALPTTSLPVAVDETRAAAVLPLLGQILGLEVADAA
;
A
#
# COMPACT_ATOMS: atom_id res chain seq x y z
N MET A 1 -11.85 22.03 47.68
CA MET A 1 -11.28 20.69 47.44
C MET A 1 -9.90 20.91 46.85
N PRO A 2 -8.81 20.47 47.49
CA PRO A 2 -7.50 20.59 46.91
C PRO A 2 -7.34 19.51 45.82
N HIS A 3 -7.63 19.88 44.58
CA HIS A 3 -7.18 19.12 43.43
C HIS A 3 -5.89 19.77 42.92
N HIS A 4 -4.97 18.96 42.42
CA HIS A 4 -3.66 19.39 41.95
C HIS A 4 -3.56 19.08 40.47
N VAL A 5 -3.41 20.12 39.64
CA VAL A 5 -3.38 19.98 38.18
C VAL A 5 -1.94 19.89 37.71
N PHE A 6 -1.64 18.83 36.96
CA PHE A 6 -0.36 18.56 36.34
C PHE A 6 -0.51 18.63 34.83
N GLY A 7 -0.19 19.79 34.27
CA GLY A 7 -0.13 20.00 32.82
C GLY A 7 1.08 19.30 32.22
N ILE A 8 0.85 18.37 31.29
CA ILE A 8 1.87 17.55 30.67
C ILE A 8 1.93 17.75 29.16
N ARG A 9 3.07 17.39 28.56
CA ARG A 9 3.14 17.02 27.15
C ARG A 9 2.97 15.51 27.02
N HIS A 10 2.06 15.09 26.16
CA HIS A 10 1.87 13.67 25.83
C HIS A 10 3.21 13.10 25.33
N HIS A 11 3.58 11.91 25.80
CA HIS A 11 4.82 11.24 25.35
C HIS A 11 6.15 11.98 25.67
N GLY A 12 6.18 12.83 26.70
CA GLY A 12 7.42 13.49 27.17
C GLY A 12 8.15 12.71 28.28
N PRO A 13 9.40 12.23 28.09
CA PRO A 13 10.13 11.47 29.10
C PRO A 13 10.50 12.29 30.36
N GLY A 14 10.83 13.57 30.22
CA GLY A 14 11.06 14.48 31.34
C GLY A 14 9.78 14.91 32.04
N SER A 15 8.70 15.15 31.28
CA SER A 15 7.36 15.33 31.83
C SER A 15 6.94 14.12 32.69
N ALA A 16 7.19 12.90 32.21
CA ALA A 16 6.85 11.66 32.91
C ALA A 16 7.66 11.48 34.21
N ARG A 17 8.96 11.79 34.21
CA ARG A 17 9.80 11.75 35.42
C ARG A 17 9.33 12.77 36.46
N SER A 18 9.08 14.00 36.02
CA SER A 18 8.62 15.08 36.90
C SER A 18 7.25 14.77 37.49
N LEU A 19 6.35 14.18 36.71
CA LEU A 19 5.05 13.74 37.18
C LEU A 19 5.18 12.64 38.24
N LEU A 20 5.98 11.60 38.00
CA LEU A 20 6.19 10.54 38.99
C LEU A 20 6.75 11.08 40.31
N GLN A 21 7.69 12.02 40.25
CA GLN A 21 8.22 12.69 41.45
C GLN A 21 7.12 13.49 42.15
N ALA A 22 6.32 14.26 41.42
CA ALA A 22 5.22 15.04 41.98
C ALA A 22 4.15 14.14 42.64
N LEU A 23 3.78 13.03 42.00
CA LEU A 23 2.83 12.06 42.56
C LEU A 23 3.37 11.39 43.83
N THR A 24 4.67 11.08 43.86
CA THR A 24 5.34 10.50 45.03
C THR A 24 5.33 11.46 46.22
N VAL A 25 5.53 12.76 45.98
CA VAL A 25 5.48 13.81 47.01
C VAL A 25 4.04 14.09 47.44
N LEU A 26 3.11 14.19 46.50
CA LEU A 26 1.71 14.53 46.77
C LEU A 26 0.96 13.40 47.50
N GLN A 27 1.28 12.13 47.21
CA GLN A 27 0.57 10.95 47.71
C GLN A 27 -0.96 11.05 47.53
N PRO A 28 -1.45 11.18 46.29
CA PRO A 28 -2.88 11.34 46.03
C PRO A 28 -3.68 10.09 46.41
N ASP A 29 -4.94 10.30 46.83
CA ASP A 29 -5.92 9.22 47.04
C ASP A 29 -6.76 8.93 45.78
N CYS A 30 -6.69 9.81 44.78
CA CYS A 30 -7.27 9.60 43.45
C CYS A 30 -6.43 10.29 42.36
N ILE A 31 -6.25 9.62 41.22
CA ILE A 31 -5.62 10.17 40.02
C ILE A 31 -6.64 10.17 38.88
N LEU A 32 -6.92 11.35 38.34
CA LEU A 32 -7.72 11.54 37.13
C LEU A 32 -6.78 11.80 35.96
N VAL A 33 -6.90 11.00 34.91
CA VAL A 33 -6.02 11.06 33.74
C VAL A 33 -6.84 11.46 32.51
N GLU A 34 -6.33 12.38 31.71
CA GLU A 34 -6.93 12.68 30.41
C GLU A 34 -6.92 11.43 29.51
N GLY A 35 -8.09 11.08 29.03
CA GLY A 35 -8.33 9.91 28.19
C GLY A 35 -9.80 9.48 28.22
N PRO A 36 -10.17 8.47 27.43
CA PRO A 36 -11.57 8.10 27.22
C PRO A 36 -12.13 7.31 28.42
N PRO A 37 -13.22 7.76 29.07
CA PRO A 37 -13.84 7.05 30.19
C PRO A 37 -14.38 5.67 29.81
N GLU A 38 -14.62 5.41 28.51
CA GLU A 38 -14.98 4.09 28.01
C GLU A 38 -13.93 3.00 28.31
N ALA A 39 -12.67 3.39 28.54
CA ALA A 39 -11.58 2.46 28.82
C ALA A 39 -11.37 2.16 30.31
N ASP A 40 -12.14 2.77 31.24
CA ASP A 40 -11.97 2.57 32.68
C ASP A 40 -12.01 1.08 33.08
N GLY A 41 -12.90 0.30 32.45
CA GLY A 41 -13.07 -1.12 32.73
C GLY A 41 -11.88 -2.01 32.34
N ILE A 42 -10.96 -1.51 31.51
CA ILE A 42 -9.79 -2.25 31.02
C ILE A 42 -8.46 -1.65 31.49
N LEU A 43 -8.48 -0.63 32.36
CA LEU A 43 -7.28 0.00 32.94
C LEU A 43 -6.40 -1.00 33.69
N THR A 44 -6.99 -1.97 34.38
CA THR A 44 -6.26 -2.97 35.18
C THR A 44 -5.32 -3.84 34.34
N LEU A 45 -5.60 -3.99 33.03
CA LEU A 45 -4.72 -4.72 32.11
C LEU A 45 -3.36 -4.03 31.95
N ALA A 46 -3.28 -2.71 32.19
CA ALA A 46 -2.02 -1.98 32.12
C ALA A 46 -0.97 -2.50 33.12
N ALA A 47 -1.38 -3.02 34.27
CA ALA A 47 -0.47 -3.55 35.29
C ALA A 47 0.08 -4.95 34.97
N GLN A 48 -0.41 -5.62 33.93
CA GLN A 48 0.04 -6.98 33.60
C GLN A 48 1.42 -6.98 32.94
N ALA A 49 2.28 -7.93 33.31
CA ALA A 49 3.65 -8.02 32.78
C ALA A 49 3.73 -8.24 31.24
N GLN A 50 2.67 -8.79 30.63
CA GLN A 50 2.58 -8.96 29.17
C GLN A 50 2.27 -7.65 28.43
N MET A 51 1.77 -6.63 29.14
CA MET A 51 1.48 -5.32 28.59
C MET A 51 2.78 -4.53 28.42
N GLN A 52 3.24 -4.38 27.18
CA GLN A 52 4.51 -3.74 26.85
C GLN A 52 4.26 -2.62 25.83
N PRO A 53 4.34 -1.35 26.23
CA PRO A 53 4.21 -0.23 25.29
C PRO A 53 5.34 -0.26 24.23
N PRO A 54 5.12 0.30 23.02
CA PRO A 54 3.99 1.16 22.65
C PRO A 54 2.67 0.40 22.42
N VAL A 55 1.60 0.83 23.08
CA VAL A 55 0.23 0.29 22.96
C VAL A 55 -0.75 1.43 22.76
N ALA A 56 -1.93 1.16 22.25
CA ALA A 56 -2.98 2.17 22.14
C ALA A 56 -4.30 1.65 22.71
N LEU A 57 -5.06 2.55 23.33
CA LEU A 57 -6.49 2.35 23.58
C LEU A 57 -7.23 2.61 22.27
N LEU A 58 -7.90 1.58 21.75
CA LEU A 58 -8.79 1.67 20.61
C LEU A 58 -10.23 1.82 21.13
N ILE A 59 -10.85 2.97 20.85
CA ILE A 59 -12.28 3.18 21.06
C ILE A 59 -12.97 3.18 19.71
N TYR A 60 -14.00 2.37 19.53
CA TYR A 60 -14.71 2.26 18.25
C TYR A 60 -16.21 2.05 18.45
N ALA A 61 -17.00 2.40 17.44
CA ALA A 61 -18.43 2.07 17.37
C ALA A 61 -18.63 0.65 16.78
N PRO A 62 -19.17 -0.33 17.52
CA PRO A 62 -19.29 -1.71 17.01
C PRO A 62 -20.12 -1.86 15.74
N ASP A 63 -21.14 -1.01 15.56
CA ASP A 63 -22.02 -1.04 14.39
C ASP A 63 -21.42 -0.30 13.18
N GLU A 64 -20.43 0.57 13.40
CA GLU A 64 -19.71 1.33 12.37
C GLU A 64 -18.20 1.39 12.72
N PRO A 65 -17.43 0.28 12.60
CA PRO A 65 -16.07 0.19 13.14
C PRO A 65 -15.06 1.20 12.57
N GLN A 66 -15.36 1.79 11.41
CA GLN A 66 -14.59 2.90 10.82
C GLN A 66 -14.59 4.16 11.70
N ARG A 67 -15.63 4.33 12.54
CA ARG A 67 -15.66 5.37 13.57
C ARG A 67 -14.88 4.87 14.77
N ALA A 68 -13.58 5.16 14.74
CA ALA A 68 -12.65 4.74 15.76
C ALA A 68 -11.62 5.84 16.04
N VAL A 69 -11.09 5.83 17.26
CA VAL A 69 -9.99 6.69 17.69
C VAL A 69 -8.98 5.87 18.48
N TYR A 70 -7.70 6.21 18.31
CA TYR A 70 -6.60 5.61 19.03
C TYR A 70 -6.01 6.62 20.01
N TYR A 71 -5.83 6.20 21.27
CA TYR A 71 -5.06 6.93 22.27
C TYR A 71 -3.77 6.15 22.53
N PRO A 72 -2.66 6.51 21.88
CA PRO A 72 -1.42 5.77 22.01
C PRO A 72 -0.71 6.09 23.32
N PHE A 73 0.06 5.14 23.82
CA PHE A 73 0.87 5.23 25.03
C PHE A 73 2.23 4.61 24.78
N ALA A 74 3.27 5.29 25.25
CA ALA A 74 4.64 4.80 25.28
C ALA A 74 5.08 4.58 26.74
N ALA A 75 6.18 3.85 26.95
CA ALA A 75 6.77 3.69 28.28
C ALA A 75 7.11 5.05 28.93
N PHE A 76 7.37 6.08 28.12
CA PHE A 76 7.71 7.42 28.56
C PHE A 76 6.54 8.40 28.51
N SER A 77 5.30 7.93 28.30
CA SER A 77 4.10 8.78 28.42
C SER A 77 3.80 9.09 29.89
N PRO A 78 3.65 10.37 30.28
CA PRO A 78 3.30 10.72 31.67
C PRO A 78 2.01 10.06 32.16
N GLU A 79 1.00 9.95 31.31
CA GLU A 79 -0.29 9.32 31.58
C GLU A 79 -0.14 7.83 31.81
N TRP A 80 0.67 7.15 30.99
CA TRP A 80 1.03 5.75 31.20
C TRP A 80 1.68 5.57 32.57
N GLN A 81 2.62 6.44 32.92
CA GLN A 81 3.30 6.41 34.21
C GLN A 81 2.36 6.71 35.38
N ALA A 82 1.40 7.62 35.23
CA ALA A 82 0.37 7.89 36.22
C ALA A 82 -0.54 6.69 36.46
N ILE A 83 -0.96 5.99 35.39
CA ILE A 83 -1.74 4.75 35.48
C ILE A 83 -0.92 3.65 36.17
N GLN A 84 0.34 3.44 35.75
CA GLN A 84 1.23 2.45 36.38
C GLN A 84 1.45 2.75 37.87
N TYR A 85 1.70 4.00 38.22
CA TYR A 85 1.85 4.45 39.61
C TYR A 85 0.58 4.14 40.42
N ALA A 86 -0.59 4.53 39.92
CA ALA A 86 -1.85 4.31 40.61
C ALA A 86 -2.13 2.82 40.85
N LEU A 87 -1.97 1.99 39.81
CA LEU A 87 -2.21 0.55 39.92
C LEU A 87 -1.21 -0.14 40.87
N THR A 88 0.05 0.32 40.87
CA THR A 88 1.10 -0.21 41.76
C THR A 88 0.87 0.18 43.21
N GLN A 89 0.47 1.43 43.45
CA GLN A 89 0.21 1.98 44.79
C GLN A 89 -1.24 1.74 45.27
N GLN A 90 -2.06 1.05 44.47
CA GLN A 90 -3.49 0.80 44.75
C GLN A 90 -4.31 2.10 44.96
N VAL A 91 -3.92 3.17 44.28
CA VAL A 91 -4.65 4.45 44.25
C VAL A 91 -5.77 4.37 43.20
N ALA A 92 -6.92 4.99 43.47
CA ALA A 92 -8.02 5.03 42.51
C ALA A 92 -7.60 5.83 41.26
N VAL A 93 -7.68 5.22 40.07
CA VAL A 93 -7.41 5.87 38.78
C VAL A 93 -8.62 5.81 37.87
N ARG A 94 -8.92 6.91 37.19
CA ARG A 94 -10.02 7.03 36.23
C ARG A 94 -9.65 7.95 35.08
N PHE A 95 -10.19 7.68 33.92
CA PHE A 95 -10.18 8.63 32.81
C PHE A 95 -11.20 9.74 33.02
N MET A 96 -10.91 10.94 32.50
CA MET A 96 -11.75 12.13 32.73
C MET A 96 -12.06 12.98 31.49
N ASP A 97 -11.76 12.52 30.29
CA ASP A 97 -12.08 13.28 29.06
C ASP A 97 -13.51 13.03 28.59
N LEU A 98 -14.00 13.87 27.67
CA LEU A 98 -15.31 13.71 27.05
C LEU A 98 -15.42 12.32 26.39
N PRO A 99 -16.48 11.55 26.66
CA PRO A 99 -16.69 10.25 26.03
C PRO A 99 -16.63 10.34 24.49
N SER A 100 -15.88 9.44 23.87
CA SER A 100 -15.77 9.35 22.40
C SER A 100 -17.13 9.06 21.74
N SER A 101 -18.07 8.46 22.48
CA SER A 101 -19.46 8.29 22.04
C SER A 101 -20.13 9.59 21.57
N HIS A 102 -19.84 10.73 22.20
CA HIS A 102 -20.38 12.02 21.80
C HIS A 102 -19.68 12.60 20.58
N HIS A 103 -18.36 12.40 20.48
CA HIS A 103 -17.57 12.81 19.32
C HIS A 103 -18.06 12.10 18.05
N PHE A 104 -18.15 10.77 18.08
CA PHE A 104 -18.61 9.99 16.92
C PHE A 104 -20.03 10.34 16.47
N ALA A 105 -20.94 10.63 17.41
CA ALA A 105 -22.30 11.03 17.08
C ALA A 105 -22.35 12.41 16.39
N ARG A 106 -21.52 13.35 16.84
CA ARG A 106 -21.40 14.69 16.23
C ARG A 106 -20.80 14.62 14.83
N ASP A 107 -19.74 13.85 14.65
CA ASP A 107 -19.10 13.64 13.35
C ASP A 107 -20.07 13.01 12.35
N LYS A 108 -20.81 11.98 12.77
CA LYS A 108 -21.88 11.37 11.97
C LYS A 108 -22.93 12.38 11.53
N THR A 109 -23.31 13.29 12.43
CA THR A 109 -24.31 14.33 12.13
C THR A 109 -23.74 15.38 11.18
N ALA A 110 -22.47 15.77 11.35
CA ALA A 110 -21.77 16.72 10.48
C ALA A 110 -21.58 16.15 9.06
N GLU A 111 -21.17 14.89 8.94
CA GLU A 111 -21.06 14.18 7.66
C GLU A 111 -22.40 14.06 6.96
N ALA A 112 -23.47 13.69 7.68
CA ALA A 112 -24.82 13.63 7.11
C ALA A 112 -25.30 15.02 6.63
N ALA A 113 -24.99 16.08 7.38
CA ALA A 113 -25.30 17.45 6.99
C ALA A 113 -24.48 17.91 5.78
N ALA A 114 -23.19 17.55 5.71
CA ALA A 114 -22.32 17.84 4.57
C ALA A 114 -22.77 17.10 3.31
N ALA A 115 -23.11 15.81 3.42
CA ALA A 115 -23.68 15.02 2.32
C ALA A 115 -25.02 15.61 1.84
N GLY A 116 -25.88 16.06 2.77
CA GLY A 116 -27.12 16.75 2.43
C GLY A 116 -26.91 18.09 1.72
N LYS A 117 -25.91 18.87 2.14
CA LYS A 117 -25.51 20.11 1.45
C LYS A 117 -24.94 19.84 0.06
N ALA A 118 -24.05 18.87 -0.07
CA ALA A 118 -23.46 18.45 -1.34
C ALA A 118 -24.55 17.94 -2.31
N ALA A 119 -25.53 17.18 -1.81
CA ALA A 119 -26.68 16.75 -2.60
C ALA A 119 -27.56 17.95 -3.03
N ALA A 120 -27.80 18.91 -2.14
CA ALA A 120 -28.57 20.12 -2.47
C ALA A 120 -27.80 21.08 -3.41
N GLU A 121 -26.48 21.13 -3.34
CA GLU A 121 -25.61 21.88 -4.25
C GLU A 121 -25.53 21.19 -5.62
N ALA A 122 -25.48 19.85 -5.67
CA ALA A 122 -25.60 19.08 -6.89
C ALA A 122 -26.98 19.25 -7.56
N GLU A 123 -28.07 19.28 -6.77
CA GLU A 123 -29.41 19.59 -7.27
C GLU A 123 -29.55 21.05 -7.76
N ARG A 124 -28.88 22.01 -7.12
CA ARG A 124 -28.83 23.41 -7.57
C ARG A 124 -27.93 23.60 -8.80
N ALA A 125 -26.86 22.82 -8.94
CA ALA A 125 -26.03 22.80 -10.15
C ALA A 125 -26.80 22.25 -11.36
N THR A 126 -27.77 21.36 -11.15
CA THR A 126 -28.70 20.92 -12.22
C THR A 126 -29.75 21.96 -12.65
N GLU A 127 -29.94 23.06 -11.91
CA GLU A 127 -30.86 24.17 -12.27
C GLU A 127 -30.16 25.47 -12.71
N ALA A 128 -28.82 25.52 -12.66
CA ALA A 128 -28.06 26.72 -12.99
C ALA A 128 -26.82 26.45 -13.88
N GLU A 129 -26.95 25.59 -14.90
CA GLU A 129 -26.03 25.54 -16.04
C GLU A 129 -26.68 26.06 -17.33
N ALA A 130 -26.87 27.39 -17.36
CA ALA A 130 -26.72 28.19 -18.57
C ALA A 130 -26.12 29.54 -18.13
N GLU A 131 -24.88 29.79 -18.56
CA GLU A 131 -24.06 31.00 -18.35
C GLU A 131 -23.29 31.12 -17.01
N ALA A 132 -22.09 30.54 -16.96
CA ALA A 132 -20.81 31.27 -16.76
C ALA A 132 -19.65 30.31 -16.43
N ALA A 133 -19.16 29.58 -17.44
CA ALA A 133 -17.86 28.91 -17.36
C ALA A 133 -16.74 29.92 -17.71
N SER A 134 -16.28 30.68 -16.72
CA SER A 134 -14.92 31.25 -16.70
C SER A 134 -14.66 31.90 -15.34
N MET A 135 -14.03 31.15 -14.43
CA MET A 135 -12.97 31.60 -13.53
C MET A 135 -12.67 30.48 -12.53
N LEU A 136 -11.59 29.73 -12.78
CA LEU A 136 -10.96 28.86 -11.80
C LEU A 136 -10.22 29.75 -10.78
N PRO A 137 -10.43 29.61 -9.46
CA PRO A 137 -9.41 30.01 -8.50
C PRO A 137 -8.27 28.99 -8.63
N ALA A 138 -7.09 29.48 -8.96
CA ALA A 138 -5.87 28.71 -8.83
C ALA A 138 -5.50 28.65 -7.34
N ASP A 139 -5.88 27.57 -6.64
CA ASP A 139 -5.24 27.22 -5.38
C ASP A 139 -3.78 26.85 -5.70
N SER A 140 -2.89 27.78 -5.38
CA SER A 140 -1.45 27.57 -5.45
C SER A 140 -1.01 26.92 -4.13
N PRO A 141 -0.36 25.73 -4.13
CA PRO A 141 0.10 25.06 -2.91
C PRO A 141 1.22 25.80 -2.13
N ASP A 142 1.67 26.96 -2.62
CA ASP A 142 2.82 27.72 -2.13
C ASP A 142 2.47 29.12 -1.58
N ALA A 143 1.21 29.38 -1.24
CA ALA A 143 0.89 30.59 -0.47
C ALA A 143 1.46 30.45 0.96
N PRO A 144 2.25 31.42 1.48
CA PRO A 144 2.74 31.36 2.84
C PRO A 144 1.56 31.24 3.80
N ALA A 145 1.57 30.23 4.66
CA ALA A 145 0.52 30.00 5.63
C ALA A 145 0.28 31.29 6.44
N ASP A 146 -0.98 31.70 6.55
CA ASP A 146 -1.36 32.86 7.35
C ASP A 146 -0.78 32.71 8.77
N PRO A 147 0.00 33.69 9.28
CA PRO A 147 0.58 33.63 10.62
C PRO A 147 -0.45 33.32 11.71
N ALA A 148 -1.70 33.78 11.54
CA ALA A 148 -2.78 33.48 12.47
C ALA A 148 -3.23 32.01 12.42
N VAL A 149 -3.08 31.31 11.28
CA VAL A 149 -3.32 29.86 11.18
C VAL A 149 -2.20 29.09 11.89
N LEU A 150 -0.94 29.48 11.69
CA LEU A 150 0.21 28.82 12.32
C LEU A 150 0.17 28.92 13.84
N VAL A 151 -0.12 30.11 14.39
CA VAL A 151 -0.26 30.32 15.84
C VAL A 151 -1.45 29.54 16.43
N ARG A 152 -2.54 29.36 15.66
CA ARG A 152 -3.67 28.53 16.09
C ARG A 152 -3.31 27.05 16.17
N GLN A 153 -2.47 26.57 15.26
CA GLN A 153 -2.03 25.17 15.22
C GLN A 153 -0.97 24.86 16.27
N ASP A 154 -0.05 25.80 16.51
CA ASP A 154 1.00 25.68 17.52
C ASP A 154 1.13 26.98 18.35
N PRO A 155 0.29 27.13 19.39
CA PRO A 155 0.39 28.27 20.30
C PRO A 155 1.76 28.39 20.97
N LEU A 156 2.43 27.27 21.23
CA LEU A 156 3.73 27.25 21.93
C LEU A 156 4.83 27.94 21.11
N ALA A 157 4.65 28.10 19.79
CA ALA A 157 5.57 28.85 18.94
C ALA A 157 5.79 30.29 19.43
N LEU A 158 4.77 30.93 20.03
CA LEU A 158 4.90 32.29 20.57
C LEU A 158 5.88 32.35 21.76
N LEU A 159 5.83 31.34 22.64
CA LEU A 159 6.76 31.24 23.77
C LEU A 159 8.18 30.92 23.29
N ALA A 160 8.29 30.07 22.26
CA ALA A 160 9.55 29.70 21.65
C ALA A 160 10.23 30.92 20.99
N GLU A 161 9.50 31.69 20.18
CA GLU A 161 9.98 32.91 19.54
C GLU A 161 10.44 33.93 20.58
N ALA A 162 9.62 34.17 21.62
CA ALA A 162 9.96 35.08 22.71
C ALA A 162 11.23 34.66 23.47
N ALA A 163 11.48 33.34 23.57
CA ALA A 163 12.67 32.77 24.18
C ALA A 163 13.87 32.62 23.21
N GLY A 164 13.73 33.02 21.94
CA GLY A 164 14.78 32.96 20.92
C GLY A 164 14.99 31.59 20.27
N TYR A 165 13.98 30.71 20.31
CA TYR A 165 13.98 29.41 19.64
C TYR A 165 13.34 29.50 18.26
N ALA A 166 13.80 28.64 17.35
CA ALA A 166 13.26 28.56 16.00
C ALA A 166 11.90 27.82 15.94
N ASP A 167 11.60 27.00 16.94
CA ASP A 167 10.41 26.15 17.01
C ASP A 167 10.04 25.80 18.46
N SER A 168 8.75 25.52 18.68
CA SER A 168 8.16 25.16 19.97
C SER A 168 8.71 23.86 20.55
N GLU A 169 9.03 22.91 19.69
CA GLU A 169 9.56 21.60 20.05
C GLU A 169 10.91 21.72 20.76
N ARG A 170 11.87 22.42 20.17
CA ARG A 170 13.19 22.67 20.80
C ARG A 170 13.07 23.45 22.09
N TRP A 171 12.14 24.40 22.15
CA TRP A 171 11.88 25.16 23.37
C TRP A 171 11.35 24.22 24.48
N TRP A 172 10.35 23.39 24.17
CA TRP A 172 9.77 22.44 25.13
C TRP A 172 10.79 21.40 25.59
N GLU A 173 11.54 20.81 24.66
CA GLU A 173 12.61 19.84 24.96
C GLU A 173 13.58 20.40 25.99
N HIS A 174 14.07 21.62 25.77
CA HIS A 174 15.05 22.23 26.66
C HIS A 174 14.43 22.66 28.00
N MET A 175 13.28 23.33 27.98
CA MET A 175 12.70 23.94 29.18
C MET A 175 12.00 22.92 30.10
N VAL A 176 11.51 21.82 29.54
CA VAL A 176 10.69 20.83 30.25
C VAL A 176 11.35 19.45 30.25
N GLU A 177 11.70 18.90 29.09
CA GLU A 177 12.10 17.48 28.99
C GLU A 177 13.54 17.20 29.47
N GLU A 178 14.45 18.13 29.24
CA GLU A 178 15.86 18.07 29.67
C GLU A 178 16.06 18.58 31.11
N ARG A 179 15.04 19.18 31.72
CA ARG A 179 15.11 19.74 33.08
C ARG A 179 15.31 18.63 34.12
N ARG A 180 16.27 18.84 35.02
CA ARG A 180 16.60 17.88 36.10
C ARG A 180 15.89 18.17 37.42
N ASP A 181 15.59 19.44 37.69
CA ASP A 181 14.86 19.86 38.87
C ASP A 181 13.38 20.04 38.52
N SER A 182 12.50 19.29 39.19
CA SER A 182 11.05 19.32 38.99
C SER A 182 10.33 20.25 39.97
N GLY A 183 11.06 20.84 40.94
CA GLY A 183 10.51 21.84 41.85
C GLY A 183 9.89 22.99 41.05
N GLU A 184 8.57 23.15 41.16
CA GLU A 184 7.76 24.20 40.51
C GLU A 184 7.52 24.06 38.99
N LEU A 185 7.96 22.97 38.34
CA LEU A 185 7.77 22.80 36.89
C LEU A 185 6.30 22.95 36.45
N PHE A 186 5.38 22.26 37.11
CA PHE A 186 3.96 22.30 36.76
C PHE A 186 3.30 23.65 37.05
N ALA A 187 3.80 24.39 38.05
CA ALA A 187 3.33 25.75 38.31
C ALA A 187 3.76 26.71 37.20
N ALA A 188 5.02 26.61 36.74
CA ALA A 188 5.52 27.36 35.59
C ALA A 188 4.79 27.02 34.29
N ILE A 189 4.50 25.73 34.04
CA ILE A 189 3.70 25.31 32.88
C ILE A 189 2.29 25.91 32.97
N LEU A 190 1.65 25.86 34.14
CA LEU A 190 0.31 26.42 34.34
C LEU A 190 0.30 27.94 34.07
N GLU A 191 1.29 28.68 34.58
CA GLU A 191 1.43 30.12 34.32
C GLU A 191 1.63 30.42 32.83
N ALA A 192 2.56 29.71 32.18
CA ALA A 192 2.83 29.87 30.75
C ALA A 192 1.58 29.60 29.90
N MET A 193 0.84 28.53 30.18
CA MET A 193 -0.39 28.18 29.46
C MET A 193 -1.52 29.17 29.73
N THR A 194 -1.58 29.74 30.93
CA THR A 194 -2.56 30.77 31.26
C THR A 194 -2.32 32.03 30.44
N ALA A 195 -1.08 32.55 30.43
CA ALA A 195 -0.71 33.71 29.64
C ALA A 195 -0.93 33.48 28.15
N LEU A 196 -0.57 32.30 27.65
CA LEU A 196 -0.71 31.95 26.24
C LEU A 196 -2.19 31.88 25.81
N ARG A 197 -3.07 31.33 26.65
CA ARG A 197 -4.52 31.31 26.36
C ARG A 197 -5.12 32.70 26.32
N GLU A 198 -4.73 33.60 27.21
CA GLU A 198 -5.18 34.99 27.19
C GLU A 198 -4.79 35.70 25.89
N GLU A 199 -3.55 35.49 25.42
CA GLU A 199 -3.04 36.06 24.18
C GLU A 199 -3.74 35.49 22.94
N VAL A 200 -3.87 34.16 22.87
CA VAL A 200 -4.50 33.46 21.74
C VAL A 200 -5.99 33.77 21.65
N ASP A 201 -6.73 33.69 22.76
CA ASP A 201 -8.17 33.96 22.75
C ASP A 201 -8.48 35.45 22.48
N GLY A 202 -7.54 36.35 22.78
CA GLY A 202 -7.66 37.79 22.51
C GLY A 202 -7.34 38.21 21.07
N HIS A 203 -6.29 37.62 20.47
CA HIS A 203 -5.75 38.08 19.18
C HIS A 203 -5.92 37.08 18.03
N TYR A 204 -6.22 35.80 18.33
CA TYR A 204 -6.26 34.70 17.36
C TYR A 204 -7.52 33.83 17.56
N PRO A 205 -8.73 34.34 17.22
CA PRO A 205 -9.98 33.63 17.46
C PRO A 205 -9.99 32.27 16.74
N ARG A 206 -10.28 31.21 17.51
CA ARG A 206 -10.38 29.82 17.03
C ARG A 206 -11.68 29.59 16.24
N ASP A 207 -11.71 28.53 15.45
CA ASP A 207 -12.96 28.09 14.82
C ASP A 207 -14.03 27.80 15.90
N ALA A 208 -15.27 28.20 15.63
CA ALA A 208 -16.35 28.07 16.60
C ALA A 208 -16.60 26.60 16.99
N GLY A 209 -16.40 25.66 16.06
CA GLY A 209 -16.52 24.22 16.31
C GLY A 209 -15.38 23.68 17.16
N GLU A 210 -14.14 24.10 16.92
CA GLU A 210 -12.98 23.75 17.76
C GLU A 210 -13.15 24.25 19.19
N GLN A 211 -13.55 25.52 19.33
CA GLN A 211 -13.77 26.14 20.63
C GLN A 211 -14.91 25.46 21.40
N GLU A 212 -16.00 25.09 20.73
CA GLU A 212 -17.10 24.34 21.35
C GLU A 212 -16.63 22.96 21.83
N ARG A 213 -15.88 22.21 21.01
CA ARG A 213 -15.33 20.89 21.38
C ARG A 213 -14.45 20.99 22.63
N GLU A 214 -13.53 21.95 22.64
CA GLU A 214 -12.65 22.23 23.78
C GLU A 214 -13.45 22.51 25.06
N GLN A 215 -14.44 23.41 24.99
CA GLN A 215 -15.28 23.76 26.14
C GLN A 215 -16.08 22.58 26.69
N LEU A 216 -16.52 21.65 25.82
CA LEU A 216 -17.23 20.43 26.23
C LEU A 216 -16.30 19.46 26.96
N ARG A 217 -15.08 19.26 26.44
CA ARG A 217 -14.03 18.44 27.09
C ARG A 217 -13.70 18.98 28.47
N GLU A 218 -13.38 20.27 28.58
CA GLU A 218 -13.07 20.91 29.85
C GLU A 218 -14.25 20.87 30.84
N ALA A 219 -15.49 21.06 30.36
CA ALA A 219 -16.69 20.95 31.20
C ALA A 219 -16.86 19.53 31.77
N TYR A 220 -16.60 18.51 30.95
CA TYR A 220 -16.66 17.12 31.37
C TYR A 220 -15.55 16.80 32.38
N MET A 221 -14.30 17.17 32.11
CA MET A 221 -13.16 16.99 33.03
C MET A 221 -13.44 17.63 34.40
N ARG A 222 -13.95 18.86 34.43
CA ARG A 222 -14.36 19.52 35.68
C ARG A 222 -15.52 18.80 36.38
N SER A 223 -16.42 18.15 35.64
CA SER A 223 -17.48 17.33 36.23
C SER A 223 -16.91 16.09 36.95
N CYS A 224 -15.90 15.45 36.36
CA CYS A 224 -15.18 14.32 36.95
C CYS A 224 -14.43 14.72 38.22
N ILE A 225 -13.75 15.87 38.24
CA ILE A 225 -13.09 16.40 39.45
C ILE A 225 -14.10 16.58 40.59
N ARG A 226 -15.27 17.17 40.30
CA ARG A 226 -16.34 17.32 41.30
C ARG A 226 -16.91 15.98 41.75
N GLN A 227 -17.01 15.01 40.84
CA GLN A 227 -17.50 13.67 41.17
C GLN A 227 -16.51 12.93 42.08
N ALA A 228 -15.20 12.99 41.81
CA ALA A 228 -14.19 12.43 42.69
C ALA A 228 -14.27 13.03 44.11
N GLY A 229 -14.46 14.34 44.23
CA GLY A 229 -14.68 14.97 45.54
C GLY A 229 -15.98 14.52 46.25
N LYS A 230 -17.04 14.20 45.51
CA LYS A 230 -18.28 13.61 46.07
C LYS A 230 -18.11 12.17 46.50
N ASP A 231 -17.26 11.42 45.80
CA ASP A 231 -16.94 10.02 46.11
C ASP A 231 -16.07 9.89 47.37
N GLY A 232 -15.65 11.02 47.96
CA GLY A 232 -14.93 11.08 49.24
C GLY A 232 -13.42 11.25 49.12
N PHE A 233 -12.89 11.44 47.90
CA PHE A 233 -11.47 11.71 47.70
C PHE A 233 -11.09 13.12 48.15
N SER A 234 -9.96 13.21 48.84
CA SER A 234 -9.49 14.42 49.50
C SER A 234 -8.28 15.05 48.80
N THR A 235 -7.43 14.23 48.16
CA THR A 235 -6.18 14.63 47.52
C THR A 235 -6.17 14.11 46.09
N ILE A 236 -6.73 14.90 45.17
CA ILE A 236 -6.95 14.49 43.79
C ILE A 236 -5.83 15.03 42.90
N ALA A 237 -5.09 14.14 42.24
CA ALA A 237 -4.16 14.49 41.17
C ALA A 237 -4.89 14.49 39.82
N VAL A 238 -4.73 15.55 39.04
CA VAL A 238 -5.34 15.72 37.72
C VAL A 238 -4.23 15.80 36.69
N VAL A 239 -4.11 14.80 35.81
CA VAL A 239 -3.08 14.70 34.77
C VAL A 239 -3.73 14.97 33.42
N CYS A 240 -3.39 16.08 32.79
CA CYS A 240 -3.95 16.49 31.50
C CYS A 240 -2.91 17.19 30.64
N GLY A 241 -3.15 17.27 29.34
CA GLY A 241 -2.44 18.12 28.40
C GLY A 241 -2.32 19.54 28.96
N ALA A 242 -1.13 20.12 28.83
CA ALA A 242 -0.78 21.41 29.43
C ALA A 242 -1.78 22.52 29.07
N TRP A 243 -2.34 22.48 27.86
CA TRP A 243 -3.34 23.44 27.39
C TRP A 243 -4.63 23.45 28.22
N HIS A 244 -5.08 22.30 28.72
CA HIS A 244 -6.30 22.20 29.53
C HIS A 244 -6.10 22.64 30.98
N ALA A 245 -4.84 22.64 31.48
CA ALA A 245 -4.55 22.85 32.89
C ALA A 245 -5.15 24.15 33.49
N PRO A 246 -5.06 25.33 32.82
CA PRO A 246 -5.67 26.56 33.33
C PRO A 246 -7.20 26.44 33.56
N ALA A 247 -7.89 25.74 32.66
CA ALA A 247 -9.34 25.58 32.72
C ALA A 247 -9.81 24.58 33.78
N LEU A 248 -8.90 23.75 34.31
CA LEU A 248 -9.18 22.79 35.37
C LEU A 248 -8.81 23.34 36.76
N GLN A 249 -7.87 24.29 36.85
CA GLN A 249 -7.44 24.89 38.11
C GLN A 249 -8.57 25.64 38.85
N SER A 250 -9.47 26.29 38.10
CA SER A 250 -10.63 27.00 38.64
C SER A 250 -11.92 26.30 38.24
N LEU A 251 -12.75 25.94 39.23
CA LEU A 251 -14.01 25.24 39.00
C LEU A 251 -15.20 26.23 39.04
N PRO A 252 -15.76 26.64 37.89
CA PRO A 252 -16.98 27.45 37.85
C PRO A 252 -18.18 26.73 38.47
N ALA A 253 -19.33 27.41 38.57
CA ALA A 253 -20.56 26.80 39.08
C ALA A 253 -20.95 25.55 38.27
N ALA A 254 -21.27 24.44 38.96
CA ALA A 254 -21.62 23.16 38.33
C ALA A 254 -22.81 23.27 37.35
N LYS A 255 -23.72 24.24 37.57
CA LYS A 255 -24.84 24.52 36.66
C LYS A 255 -24.38 24.90 35.26
N THR A 256 -23.25 25.60 35.13
CA THR A 256 -22.70 26.05 33.85
C THR A 256 -22.18 24.87 33.03
N ASP A 257 -21.40 23.97 33.66
CA ASP A 257 -20.89 22.77 32.99
C ASP A 257 -22.05 21.81 32.65
N ASN A 258 -22.98 21.59 33.58
CA ASN A 258 -24.16 20.75 33.33
C ASN A 258 -25.04 21.25 32.19
N ALA A 259 -25.13 22.58 31.99
CA ALA A 259 -25.89 23.15 30.87
C ALA A 259 -25.25 22.83 29.52
N ARG A 260 -23.92 22.78 29.44
CA ARG A 260 -23.18 22.43 28.21
C ARG A 260 -23.25 20.94 27.87
N LEU A 261 -23.18 20.08 28.89
CA LEU A 261 -23.14 18.63 28.71
C LEU A 261 -24.53 17.99 28.50
N LYS A 262 -25.61 18.75 28.74
CA LYS A 262 -26.97 18.22 28.66
C LYS A 262 -27.42 18.02 27.22
N GLY A 263 -27.92 16.83 26.90
CA GLY A 263 -28.55 16.54 25.61
C GLY A 263 -27.58 16.25 24.47
N LEU A 264 -26.32 15.95 24.78
CA LEU A 264 -25.35 15.55 23.75
C LEU A 264 -25.77 14.21 23.12
N PRO A 265 -25.76 14.09 21.77
CA PRO A 265 -26.04 12.84 21.10
C PRO A 265 -24.93 11.83 21.40
N GLY A 266 -25.22 10.53 21.40
CA GLY A 266 -24.25 9.49 21.70
C GLY A 266 -24.42 8.26 20.83
N LEU A 267 -23.30 7.60 20.52
CA LEU A 267 -23.27 6.28 19.89
C LEU A 267 -22.76 5.24 20.87
N LYS A 268 -23.14 3.97 20.66
CA LYS A 268 -22.59 2.86 21.43
C LYS A 268 -21.12 2.67 21.04
N THR A 269 -20.24 2.64 22.03
CA THR A 269 -18.80 2.47 21.85
C THR A 269 -18.29 1.25 22.61
N THR A 270 -17.12 0.77 22.23
CA THR A 270 -16.38 -0.31 22.91
C THR A 270 -14.90 0.05 22.94
N ALA A 271 -14.23 -0.32 24.03
CA ALA A 271 -12.81 -0.04 24.26
C ALA A 271 -11.99 -1.35 24.30
N THR A 272 -10.80 -1.33 23.71
CA THR A 272 -9.82 -2.42 23.86
C THR A 272 -8.38 -1.90 23.74
N TRP A 273 -7.41 -2.70 24.19
CA TRP A 273 -5.99 -2.42 23.99
C TRP A 273 -5.50 -3.07 22.70
N VAL A 274 -4.72 -2.33 21.91
CA VAL A 274 -4.06 -2.86 20.70
C VAL A 274 -2.55 -2.60 20.74
N PRO A 275 -1.72 -3.50 20.20
CA PRO A 275 -0.32 -3.22 19.95
C PRO A 275 -0.17 -1.98 19.06
N TRP A 276 0.79 -1.12 19.39
CA TRP A 276 1.12 0.06 18.60
C TRP A 276 2.58 0.03 18.17
N THR A 277 2.99 0.97 17.33
CA THR A 277 4.38 1.07 16.85
C THR A 277 4.95 2.45 17.13
N HIS A 278 6.27 2.55 17.24
CA HIS A 278 6.91 3.87 17.29
C HIS A 278 6.70 4.67 16.01
N GLU A 279 6.64 4.01 14.84
CA GLU A 279 6.30 4.68 13.58
C GLU A 279 4.97 5.44 13.65
N ARG A 280 3.94 4.82 14.23
CA ARG A 280 2.63 5.46 14.42
C ARG A 280 2.57 6.41 15.62
N LEU A 281 3.54 6.39 16.53
CA LEU A 281 3.71 7.50 17.48
C LEU A 281 4.24 8.75 16.78
N SER A 282 4.95 8.58 15.66
CA SER A 282 5.63 9.68 15.00
C SER A 282 4.69 10.64 14.27
N ASN A 283 5.02 11.94 14.31
CA ASN A 283 4.32 13.02 13.61
C ASN A 283 4.12 12.76 12.11
N ALA A 284 5.03 12.02 11.47
CA ALA A 284 4.98 11.73 10.04
C ALA A 284 3.82 10.81 9.61
N SER A 285 3.14 10.14 10.55
CA SER A 285 2.20 9.07 10.23
C SER A 285 0.75 9.51 9.97
N GLY A 286 0.41 10.79 10.15
CA GLY A 286 -0.95 11.33 9.98
C GLY A 286 -1.97 10.89 11.06
N TYR A 287 -1.59 9.96 11.92
CA TYR A 287 -2.32 9.48 13.10
C TYR A 287 -1.56 9.77 14.41
N GLY A 288 -0.45 10.52 14.30
CA GLY A 288 0.65 10.57 15.26
C GLY A 288 0.38 11.39 16.52
N ALA A 289 0.95 10.93 17.63
CA ALA A 289 0.76 11.47 18.96
C ALA A 289 1.63 12.69 19.29
N GLY A 290 2.16 13.39 18.27
CA GLY A 290 2.96 14.59 18.50
C GLY A 290 4.48 14.38 18.64
N VAL A 291 5.03 13.19 18.33
CA VAL A 291 6.44 12.85 18.66
C VAL A 291 7.34 12.78 17.42
N ASP A 292 8.43 13.54 17.36
CA ASP A 292 9.33 13.50 16.20
C ASP A 292 10.28 12.29 16.20
N ALA A 293 10.84 11.94 17.36
CA ALA A 293 11.83 10.87 17.51
C ALA A 293 11.52 9.94 18.69
N PRO A 294 10.50 9.07 18.59
CA PRO A 294 10.10 8.17 19.68
C PRO A 294 11.24 7.28 20.21
N GLY A 295 12.14 6.82 19.33
CA GLY A 295 13.30 6.02 19.71
C GLY A 295 14.36 6.81 20.50
N TRP A 296 14.49 8.11 20.25
CA TRP A 296 15.31 9.01 21.07
C TRP A 296 14.70 9.19 22.46
N TYR A 297 13.38 9.45 22.55
CA TYR A 297 12.71 9.60 23.85
C TYR A 297 12.69 8.30 24.66
N ALA A 298 12.52 7.15 24.01
CA ALA A 298 12.72 5.86 24.65
C ALA A 298 14.13 5.73 25.23
N HIS A 299 15.16 6.15 24.48
CA HIS A 299 16.54 6.15 24.95
C HIS A 299 16.77 7.10 26.14
N LEU A 300 16.18 8.30 26.13
CA LEU A 300 16.22 9.24 27.25
C LEU A 300 15.59 8.63 28.51
N TRP A 301 14.43 7.99 28.36
CA TRP A 301 13.71 7.35 29.45
C TRP A 301 14.49 6.18 30.06
N GLU A 302 14.97 5.25 29.22
CA GLU A 302 15.73 4.09 29.66
C GLU A 302 17.08 4.45 30.30
N SER A 303 17.73 5.51 29.79
CA SER A 303 19.04 5.97 30.29
C SER A 303 18.94 6.84 31.53
N ALA A 304 17.75 7.34 31.87
CA ALA A 304 17.49 8.10 33.09
C ALA A 304 17.07 7.23 34.28
N SER A 305 16.84 5.92 34.07
CA SER A 305 16.43 5.01 35.14
C SER A 305 17.56 4.75 36.15
N PRO A 306 17.30 4.75 37.47
CA PRO A 306 18.31 4.46 38.50
C PRO A 306 19.01 3.11 38.28
N ALA A 307 18.31 2.13 37.71
CA ALA A 307 18.84 0.80 37.39
C ALA A 307 19.93 0.81 36.30
N SER A 308 20.10 1.92 35.59
CA SER A 308 21.11 2.09 34.54
C SER A 308 22.41 2.75 35.02
N SER A 309 22.45 3.21 36.27
CA SER A 309 23.65 3.77 36.90
C SER A 309 24.53 2.65 37.45
N SER A 310 25.86 2.75 37.24
CA SER A 310 26.80 1.77 37.77
C SER A 310 27.17 2.07 39.23
N SER A 311 26.91 3.30 39.69
CA SER A 311 27.08 3.73 41.08
C SER A 311 25.97 4.72 41.50
N PRO A 312 25.53 4.70 42.78
CA PRO A 312 24.50 5.61 43.30
C PRO A 312 24.89 7.10 43.27
N GLU A 313 26.18 7.40 43.16
CA GLU A 313 26.74 8.77 43.12
C GLU A 313 26.91 9.31 41.69
N GLU A 314 26.72 8.47 40.65
CA GLU A 314 26.83 8.93 39.26
C GLU A 314 25.64 9.82 38.88
N PRO A 315 25.87 11.02 38.32
CA PRO A 315 24.78 11.85 37.84
C PRO A 315 23.93 11.11 36.79
N VAL A 316 22.61 11.15 36.96
CA VAL A 316 21.66 10.60 35.99
C VAL A 316 21.94 11.21 34.61
N GLY A 317 22.10 10.35 33.59
CA GLY A 317 22.39 10.76 32.21
C GLY A 317 23.88 10.85 31.83
N SER A 318 24.82 10.52 32.71
CA SER A 318 26.28 10.61 32.43
C SER A 318 26.77 9.75 31.24
N HIS A 319 26.00 8.74 30.83
CA HIS A 319 26.32 7.88 29.67
C HIS A 319 25.32 7.98 28.54
N LEU A 320 24.46 9.00 28.56
CA LEU A 320 23.38 9.17 27.57
C LEU A 320 23.96 9.30 26.15
N ALA A 321 24.95 10.18 25.98
CA ALA A 321 25.62 10.44 24.69
C ALA A 321 26.36 9.21 24.17
N SER A 322 27.18 8.59 25.02
CA SER A 322 27.99 7.44 24.63
C SER A 322 27.14 6.22 24.27
N ARG A 323 26.06 5.94 25.02
CA ARG A 323 25.12 4.85 24.70
C ARG A 323 24.39 5.12 23.39
N TRP A 324 23.90 6.34 23.16
CA TRP A 324 23.21 6.70 21.92
C TRP A 324 24.11 6.55 20.70
N LEU A 325 25.29 7.17 20.73
CA LEU A 325 26.22 7.15 19.60
C LEU A 325 26.82 5.76 19.35
N THR A 326 26.90 4.90 20.38
CA THR A 326 27.23 3.49 20.21
C THR A 326 26.13 2.74 19.44
N ARG A 327 24.84 3.03 19.72
CA ARG A 327 23.72 2.45 18.95
C ARG A 327 23.74 2.92 17.50
N VAL A 328 23.96 4.22 17.27
CA VAL A 328 24.12 4.79 15.93
C VAL A 328 25.24 4.09 15.15
N ALA A 329 26.43 3.96 15.76
CA ALA A 329 27.55 3.28 15.14
C ALA A 329 27.23 1.80 14.82
N HIS A 330 26.51 1.11 15.70
CA HIS A 330 26.07 -0.25 15.44
C HIS A 330 25.12 -0.33 14.23
N THR A 331 24.14 0.58 14.11
CA THR A 331 23.22 0.64 12.97
C THR A 331 23.98 0.78 11.65
N PHE A 332 24.98 1.66 11.58
CA PHE A 332 25.81 1.82 10.39
C PHE A 332 26.69 0.59 10.09
N ARG A 333 27.27 -0.04 11.12
CA ARG A 333 28.06 -1.28 10.95
C ARG A 333 27.23 -2.42 10.37
N VAL A 334 25.96 -2.55 10.75
CA VAL A 334 25.06 -3.57 10.18
C VAL A 334 24.83 -3.35 8.68
N GLN A 335 24.89 -2.11 8.21
CA GLN A 335 24.84 -1.76 6.79
C GLN A 335 26.20 -1.87 6.08
N GLY A 336 27.23 -2.41 6.75
CA GLY A 336 28.56 -2.63 6.17
C GLY A 336 29.48 -1.40 6.22
N MET A 337 29.18 -0.39 7.03
CA MET A 337 30.06 0.78 7.21
C MET A 337 31.11 0.57 8.30
N ASP A 338 32.33 1.02 8.04
CA ASP A 338 33.47 0.92 8.95
C ASP A 338 33.49 2.05 10.01
N ILE A 339 32.51 2.07 10.91
CA ILE A 339 32.49 3.02 12.03
C ILE A 339 33.32 2.46 13.20
N SER A 340 34.56 2.91 13.36
CA SER A 340 35.41 2.54 14.51
C SER A 340 34.98 3.15 15.85
N SER A 341 35.47 2.64 16.98
CA SER A 341 35.25 3.25 18.31
C SER A 341 35.82 4.67 18.43
N ALA A 342 36.85 5.01 17.63
CA ALA A 342 37.40 6.37 17.60
C ALA A 342 36.37 7.38 17.09
N HIS A 343 35.57 7.02 16.08
CA HIS A 343 34.47 7.87 15.61
C HIS A 343 33.42 8.09 16.70
N VAL A 344 33.09 7.06 17.49
CA VAL A 344 32.13 7.19 18.59
C VAL A 344 32.66 8.16 19.67
N ILE A 345 33.92 8.00 20.08
CA ILE A 345 34.54 8.89 21.07
C ILE A 345 34.55 10.34 20.59
N GLU A 346 34.92 10.57 19.33
CA GLU A 346 34.99 11.92 18.78
C GLU A 346 33.60 12.52 18.55
N ALA A 347 32.61 11.73 18.13
CA ALA A 347 31.23 12.18 18.04
C ALA A 347 30.65 12.58 19.40
N VAL A 348 30.94 11.81 20.47
CA VAL A 348 30.53 12.17 21.84
C VAL A 348 31.13 13.52 22.25
N ARG A 349 32.44 13.68 22.06
CA ARG A 349 33.13 14.94 22.38
C ARG A 349 32.56 16.13 21.61
N LEU A 350 32.29 15.94 20.32
CA LEU A 350 31.70 16.99 19.50
C LEU A 350 30.29 17.33 19.96
N ALA A 351 29.43 16.34 20.24
CA ALA A 351 28.09 16.58 20.74
C ALA A 351 28.09 17.34 22.07
N GLU A 352 28.95 16.95 23.02
CA GLU A 352 29.11 17.65 24.31
C GLU A 352 29.65 19.07 24.14
N THR A 353 30.60 19.27 23.21
CA THR A 353 31.14 20.61 22.90
C THR A 353 30.07 21.51 22.30
N LEU A 354 29.25 20.99 21.37
CA LEU A 354 28.13 21.72 20.78
C LEU A 354 27.09 22.08 21.86
N ALA A 355 26.77 21.16 22.76
CA ALA A 355 25.88 21.41 23.88
C ALA A 355 26.40 22.54 24.78
N ALA A 356 27.69 22.49 25.15
CA ALA A 356 28.32 23.52 25.96
C ALA A 356 28.34 24.90 25.25
N MET A 357 28.64 24.94 23.95
CA MET A 357 28.58 26.17 23.14
C MET A 357 27.17 26.76 23.10
N ARG A 358 26.15 25.91 23.12
CA ARG A 358 24.72 26.29 23.15
C ARG A 358 24.19 26.49 24.58
N GLN A 359 25.06 26.47 25.59
CA GLN A 359 24.72 26.61 27.01
C GLN A 359 23.69 25.59 27.50
N ARG A 360 23.76 24.36 26.96
CA ARG A 360 22.89 23.25 27.35
C ARG A 360 23.55 22.36 28.41
N PRO A 361 22.78 21.81 29.36
CA PRO A 361 23.30 20.92 30.39
C PRO A 361 23.71 19.55 29.84
N LEU A 362 23.10 19.10 28.74
CA LEU A 362 23.37 17.84 28.06
C LEU A 362 23.19 18.01 26.53
N PRO A 363 23.85 17.18 25.71
CA PRO A 363 23.59 17.13 24.27
C PRO A 363 22.20 16.56 23.98
N GLY A 364 21.39 17.34 23.26
CA GLY A 364 20.09 16.93 22.74
C GLY A 364 20.22 16.23 21.38
N LEU A 365 19.09 15.90 20.76
CA LEU A 365 19.07 15.17 19.49
C LEU A 365 19.77 15.93 18.35
N ALA A 366 19.65 17.26 18.32
CA ALA A 366 20.30 18.09 17.31
C ALA A 366 21.83 17.99 17.40
N GLU A 367 22.40 18.15 18.60
CA GLU A 367 23.85 18.01 18.83
C GLU A 367 24.34 16.60 18.49
N MET A 368 23.56 15.56 18.81
CA MET A 368 23.86 14.19 18.41
C MET A 368 23.91 14.05 16.89
N ASN A 369 22.89 14.49 16.18
CA ASN A 369 22.79 14.36 14.73
C ASN A 369 23.90 15.13 14.01
N GLU A 370 24.19 16.36 14.44
CA GLU A 370 25.30 17.15 13.90
C GLU A 370 26.66 16.46 14.12
N SER A 371 26.86 15.85 15.30
CA SER A 371 28.09 15.11 15.59
C SER A 371 28.24 13.86 14.72
N VAL A 372 27.14 13.13 14.47
CA VAL A 372 27.11 11.94 13.62
C VAL A 372 27.40 12.33 12.17
N GLN A 373 26.72 13.35 11.65
CA GLN A 373 26.93 13.82 10.29
C GLN A 373 28.38 14.27 10.08
N SER A 374 28.94 15.01 11.04
CA SER A 374 30.30 15.54 10.93
C SER A 374 31.38 14.46 11.05
N VAL A 375 31.26 13.57 12.04
CA VAL A 375 32.32 12.61 12.40
C VAL A 375 32.15 11.26 11.72
N MET A 376 30.93 10.73 11.65
CA MET A 376 30.66 9.38 11.12
C MET A 376 30.35 9.38 9.63
N LEU A 377 29.76 10.47 9.11
CA LEU A 377 29.31 10.57 7.72
C LEU A 377 30.13 11.57 6.89
N PHE A 378 31.19 12.14 7.44
CA PHE A 378 32.08 13.08 6.74
C PHE A 378 31.35 14.27 6.10
N GLY A 379 30.27 14.73 6.73
CA GLY A 379 29.42 15.84 6.28
C GLY A 379 28.25 15.44 5.38
N ASP A 380 28.17 14.19 4.90
CA ASP A 380 27.07 13.73 4.04
C ASP A 380 25.82 13.35 4.85
N GLY A 381 24.70 14.00 4.54
CA GLY A 381 23.41 13.77 5.19
C GLY A 381 22.60 12.59 4.65
N THR A 382 23.01 11.97 3.54
CA THR A 382 22.18 10.97 2.82
C THR A 382 21.84 9.77 3.71
N LEU A 383 22.80 9.30 4.51
CA LEU A 383 22.61 8.18 5.43
C LEU A 383 21.91 8.54 6.74
N MET A 384 21.60 9.82 6.99
CA MET A 384 20.78 10.21 8.13
C MET A 384 19.34 9.71 7.99
N GLN A 385 18.83 9.55 6.76
CA GLN A 385 17.51 8.97 6.52
C GLN A 385 17.39 7.52 7.01
N LEU A 386 18.48 6.75 6.94
CA LEU A 386 18.53 5.40 7.51
C LEU A 386 18.37 5.46 9.03
N LEU A 387 19.07 6.37 9.71
CA LEU A 387 18.94 6.55 11.16
C LEU A 387 17.54 7.02 11.54
N GLN A 388 16.95 7.93 10.76
CA GLN A 388 15.58 8.36 10.96
C GLN A 388 14.64 7.16 11.01
N ARG A 389 14.69 6.28 10.00
CA ARG A 389 13.83 5.09 9.94
C ARG A 389 14.13 4.08 11.05
N GLN A 390 15.39 3.67 11.21
CA GLN A 390 15.73 2.51 12.04
C GLN A 390 15.89 2.83 13.53
N LEU A 391 16.26 4.06 13.89
CA LEU A 391 16.62 4.41 15.27
C LEU A 391 15.77 5.53 15.86
N LEU A 392 15.49 6.61 15.12
CA LEU A 392 14.71 7.75 15.64
C LEU A 392 13.22 7.46 15.66
N THR A 393 12.67 6.98 14.56
CA THR A 393 11.33 6.41 14.51
C THR A 393 11.37 5.04 15.18
N GLY A 394 12.18 4.12 14.67
CA GLY A 394 12.38 2.81 15.28
C GLY A 394 11.29 1.80 14.93
N GLU A 395 11.67 0.51 14.99
CA GLU A 395 10.86 -0.63 14.53
C GLU A 395 10.17 -1.38 15.69
N VAL A 396 9.92 -0.68 16.80
CA VAL A 396 9.36 -1.31 18.02
C VAL A 396 7.86 -1.50 17.87
N LEU A 397 7.41 -2.75 18.07
CA LEU A 397 6.01 -3.13 18.20
C LEU A 397 5.72 -3.52 19.65
N GLY A 398 4.72 -2.88 20.27
CA GLY A 398 4.31 -3.26 21.61
C GLY A 398 3.54 -4.58 21.68
N ARG A 399 3.12 -4.93 22.90
CA ARG A 399 2.39 -6.17 23.18
C ARG A 399 1.27 -5.92 24.16
N VAL A 400 0.16 -6.61 23.95
CA VAL A 400 -1.00 -6.62 24.85
C VAL A 400 -1.22 -8.03 25.38
N PRO A 401 -1.75 -8.18 26.61
CA PRO A 401 -2.05 -9.49 27.17
C PRO A 401 -3.01 -10.34 26.32
N ASP A 402 -2.92 -11.66 26.46
CA ASP A 402 -3.82 -12.61 25.78
C ASP A 402 -5.28 -12.47 26.27
N GLU A 403 -5.50 -12.01 27.50
CA GLU A 403 -6.81 -11.77 28.14
C GLU A 403 -7.49 -10.48 27.66
N THR A 404 -6.80 -9.68 26.85
CA THR A 404 -7.35 -8.44 26.29
C THR A 404 -8.61 -8.73 25.48
N PRO A 405 -9.72 -7.97 25.65
CA PRO A 405 -10.94 -8.17 24.86
C PRO A 405 -10.68 -8.13 23.35
N ARG A 406 -11.02 -9.20 22.64
CA ARG A 406 -10.80 -9.36 21.19
C ARG A 406 -12.04 -9.92 20.52
N THR A 407 -12.26 -9.56 19.26
CA THR A 407 -13.33 -10.18 18.44
C THR A 407 -12.98 -11.64 18.14
N PRO A 408 -13.96 -12.49 17.81
CA PRO A 408 -13.70 -13.88 17.42
C PRO A 408 -12.66 -14.01 16.29
N LEU A 409 -12.73 -13.14 15.28
CA LEU A 409 -11.80 -13.14 14.16
C LEU A 409 -10.36 -12.75 14.57
N GLN A 410 -10.19 -11.81 15.50
CA GLN A 410 -8.88 -11.47 16.07
C GLN A 410 -8.29 -12.63 16.87
N GLN A 411 -9.11 -13.37 17.62
CA GLN A 411 -8.69 -14.58 18.33
C GLN A 411 -8.28 -15.69 17.36
N ASP A 412 -9.03 -15.85 16.25
CA ASP A 412 -8.73 -16.76 15.17
C ASP A 412 -7.36 -16.49 14.54
N LEU A 413 -7.09 -15.23 14.18
CA LEU A 413 -5.80 -14.81 13.65
C LEU A 413 -4.66 -15.06 14.65
N ALA A 414 -4.84 -14.72 15.93
CA ALA A 414 -3.81 -14.92 16.95
C ALA A 414 -3.47 -16.42 17.12
N ARG A 415 -4.46 -17.30 17.00
CA ARG A 415 -4.28 -18.76 17.02
C ARG A 415 -3.48 -19.23 15.79
N GLU A 416 -3.83 -18.78 14.59
CA GLU A 416 -3.11 -19.12 13.36
C GLU A 416 -1.67 -18.58 13.34
N GLN A 417 -1.44 -17.37 13.85
CA GLN A 417 -0.10 -16.79 14.02
C GLN A 417 0.78 -17.65 14.94
N LYS A 418 0.25 -18.09 16.10
CA LYS A 418 0.95 -18.99 17.03
C LYS A 418 1.23 -20.36 16.38
N ARG A 419 0.24 -20.94 15.68
CA ARG A 419 0.34 -22.25 15.00
C ARG A 419 1.39 -22.25 13.88
N LEU A 420 1.35 -21.23 13.01
CA LEU A 420 2.23 -21.10 11.83
C LEU A 420 3.57 -20.43 12.13
N ARG A 421 3.77 -19.98 13.38
CA ARG A 421 4.97 -19.25 13.83
C ARG A 421 5.22 -17.97 13.03
N LEU A 422 4.15 -17.31 12.59
CA LEU A 422 4.20 -16.02 11.92
C LEU A 422 3.99 -14.93 12.97
N LYS A 423 5.06 -14.21 13.32
CA LYS A 423 5.02 -13.14 14.31
C LYS A 423 4.84 -11.78 13.60
N PRO A 424 3.88 -10.95 14.03
CA PRO A 424 3.81 -9.55 13.62
C PRO A 424 5.13 -8.82 13.91
N SER A 425 5.58 -8.00 12.95
CA SER A 425 6.74 -7.12 13.09
C SER A 425 6.39 -5.75 12.53
N ALA A 426 6.85 -4.69 13.19
CA ALA A 426 6.78 -3.32 12.68
C ALA A 426 7.93 -3.00 11.69
N SER A 427 8.71 -4.02 11.33
CA SER A 427 9.76 -3.94 10.30
C SER A 427 9.53 -4.93 9.17
N ASP A 428 10.01 -4.54 8.01
CA ASP A 428 9.99 -5.36 6.81
C ASP A 428 10.70 -6.69 7.05
N THR A 429 9.93 -7.77 6.97
CA THR A 429 10.45 -9.14 7.08
C THR A 429 10.28 -9.86 5.75
N ASP A 430 11.40 -10.16 5.10
CA ASP A 430 11.39 -11.00 3.89
C ASP A 430 11.15 -12.46 4.26
N LEU A 431 10.16 -13.07 3.61
CA LEU A 431 9.74 -14.44 3.83
C LEU A 431 9.70 -15.18 2.48
N ILE A 432 10.55 -16.19 2.34
CA ILE A 432 10.56 -17.08 1.18
C ILE A 432 9.86 -18.39 1.57
N LEU A 433 8.78 -18.71 0.87
CA LEU A 433 7.97 -19.91 1.11
C LEU A 433 8.21 -20.95 0.02
N ASP A 434 8.36 -22.22 0.39
CA ASP A 434 8.37 -23.36 -0.54
C ASP A 434 7.04 -24.10 -0.45
N LEU A 435 6.17 -23.92 -1.44
CA LEU A 435 4.80 -24.42 -1.44
C LEU A 435 4.67 -25.95 -1.38
N ARG A 436 5.76 -26.69 -1.58
CA ARG A 436 5.79 -28.16 -1.42
C ARG A 436 5.80 -28.58 0.05
N LYS A 437 6.15 -27.67 0.97
CA LYS A 437 6.14 -27.93 2.40
C LYS A 437 4.75 -27.54 2.95
N PRO A 438 4.02 -28.45 3.61
CA PRO A 438 2.68 -28.17 4.12
C PRO A 438 2.60 -26.92 4.99
N GLY A 439 3.58 -26.71 5.88
CA GLY A 439 3.61 -25.53 6.74
C GLY A 439 3.90 -24.21 6.01
N ASP A 440 4.58 -24.21 4.87
CA ASP A 440 4.81 -23.01 4.07
C ASP A 440 3.60 -22.72 3.15
N LEU A 441 2.95 -23.77 2.66
CA LEU A 441 1.68 -23.67 1.95
C LEU A 441 0.60 -23.02 2.84
N GLU A 442 0.45 -23.47 4.09
CA GLU A 442 -0.51 -22.87 5.02
C GLU A 442 -0.19 -21.40 5.36
N ARG A 443 1.10 -21.02 5.39
CA ARG A 443 1.49 -19.60 5.55
C ARG A 443 1.07 -18.76 4.35
N SER A 444 1.27 -19.26 3.14
CA SER A 444 0.81 -18.60 1.91
C SER A 444 -0.71 -18.43 1.91
N GLN A 445 -1.44 -19.50 2.27
CA GLN A 445 -2.91 -19.46 2.38
C GLN A 445 -3.39 -18.41 3.38
N LEU A 446 -2.79 -18.33 4.57
CA LEU A 446 -3.14 -17.33 5.58
C LEU A 446 -2.95 -15.89 5.04
N LEU A 447 -1.80 -15.60 4.44
CA LEU A 447 -1.49 -14.26 3.92
C LEU A 447 -2.45 -13.86 2.80
N ARG A 448 -2.82 -14.80 1.92
CA ARG A 448 -3.80 -14.57 0.85
C ARG A 448 -5.22 -14.35 1.39
N ARG A 449 -5.65 -15.12 2.39
CA ARG A 449 -6.94 -14.91 3.07
C ARG A 449 -7.02 -13.53 3.72
N LEU A 450 -5.94 -13.07 4.35
CA LEU A 450 -5.86 -11.73 4.91
C LEU A 450 -5.90 -10.65 3.83
N ALA A 451 -5.18 -10.81 2.72
CA ALA A 451 -5.23 -9.89 1.60
C ALA A 451 -6.64 -9.74 1.02
N MET A 452 -7.42 -10.82 0.94
CA MET A 452 -8.84 -10.80 0.52
C MET A 452 -9.75 -10.02 1.46
N LEU A 453 -9.37 -9.90 2.73
CA LEU A 453 -10.06 -9.13 3.76
C LEU A 453 -9.56 -7.67 3.84
N ASP A 454 -8.82 -7.20 2.83
CA ASP A 454 -8.08 -5.93 2.83
C ASP A 454 -7.08 -5.81 3.98
N ILE A 455 -6.47 -6.91 4.43
CA ILE A 455 -5.42 -6.88 5.45
C ILE A 455 -4.11 -7.28 4.76
N PRO A 456 -3.40 -6.32 4.11
CA PRO A 456 -2.19 -6.60 3.34
C PRO A 456 -0.97 -6.79 4.25
N TRP A 457 -1.04 -7.72 5.20
CA TRP A 457 0.08 -8.03 6.09
C TRP A 457 1.30 -8.55 5.31
N GLY A 458 1.07 -9.29 4.22
CA GLY A 458 2.11 -9.68 3.27
C GLY A 458 1.89 -9.05 1.91
N GLN A 459 2.94 -8.39 1.39
CA GLN A 459 3.00 -7.94 0.00
C GLN A 459 3.85 -8.92 -0.83
N GLY A 460 3.37 -9.27 -2.02
CA GLY A 460 4.03 -10.24 -2.90
C GLY A 460 3.19 -11.48 -3.19
N GLY A 461 3.82 -12.65 -3.13
CA GLY A 461 3.17 -13.93 -3.48
C GLY A 461 3.30 -14.32 -4.95
N GLY A 462 4.20 -13.66 -5.69
CA GLY A 462 4.65 -14.06 -7.03
C GLY A 462 5.88 -14.96 -6.97
N ASN A 463 6.24 -15.55 -8.12
CA ASN A 463 7.44 -16.39 -8.24
C ASN A 463 8.69 -15.59 -7.82
N ALA A 464 9.43 -16.09 -6.83
CA ALA A 464 10.73 -15.54 -6.48
C ALA A 464 11.67 -15.59 -7.72
N ARG A 465 12.61 -14.64 -7.86
CA ARG A 465 13.57 -14.60 -8.99
C ARG A 465 14.24 -15.97 -9.19
N GLY A 466 13.73 -16.73 -10.17
CA GLY A 466 14.11 -18.12 -10.44
C GLY A 466 13.03 -18.83 -11.28
N LYS A 467 13.42 -19.81 -12.10
CA LYS A 467 12.53 -20.54 -13.05
C LYS A 467 11.51 -21.50 -12.38
N GLY A 468 11.33 -21.45 -11.05
CA GLY A 468 10.49 -22.39 -10.32
C GLY A 468 9.18 -21.77 -9.84
N THR A 469 8.04 -22.38 -10.17
CA THR A 469 6.68 -21.97 -9.78
C THR A 469 6.30 -22.31 -8.32
N PHE A 470 7.21 -22.92 -7.57
CA PHE A 470 6.95 -23.43 -6.21
C PHE A 470 7.51 -22.54 -5.09
N LYS A 471 8.24 -21.47 -5.43
CA LYS A 471 8.80 -20.53 -4.45
C LYS A 471 8.10 -19.19 -4.53
N GLU A 472 7.54 -18.77 -3.41
CA GLU A 472 6.96 -17.43 -3.27
C GLU A 472 7.87 -16.55 -2.44
N SER A 473 7.99 -15.28 -2.83
CA SER A 473 8.61 -14.23 -2.03
C SER A 473 7.54 -13.30 -1.48
N TRP A 474 7.57 -13.10 -0.18
CA TRP A 474 6.68 -12.20 0.55
C TRP A 474 7.50 -11.21 1.36
N ARG A 475 7.01 -9.98 1.47
CA ARG A 475 7.50 -8.97 2.41
C ARG A 475 6.40 -8.70 3.42
N LEU A 476 6.66 -8.98 4.68
CA LEU A 476 5.69 -8.83 5.75
C LEU A 476 5.93 -7.54 6.52
N LEU A 477 4.86 -6.78 6.75
CA LEU A 477 4.86 -5.58 7.59
C LEU A 477 3.53 -5.49 8.33
N TRP A 478 3.57 -5.53 9.66
CA TRP A 478 2.36 -5.39 10.49
C TRP A 478 2.05 -3.92 10.72
N GLN A 479 0.80 -3.53 10.49
CA GLN A 479 0.31 -2.18 10.71
C GLN A 479 -0.82 -2.19 11.76
N PRO A 480 -0.85 -1.23 12.71
CA PRO A 480 -1.89 -1.19 13.73
C PRO A 480 -3.32 -1.09 13.20
N GLU A 481 -3.51 -0.48 12.02
CA GLU A 481 -4.83 -0.33 11.36
C GLU A 481 -5.47 -1.67 11.02
N PHE A 482 -4.68 -2.74 10.93
CA PHE A 482 -5.20 -4.09 10.75
C PHE A 482 -6.11 -4.52 11.91
N ALA A 483 -5.98 -3.92 13.10
CA ALA A 483 -6.89 -4.17 14.21
C ALA A 483 -8.34 -3.76 13.87
N ILE A 484 -8.56 -2.59 13.27
CA ILE A 484 -9.88 -2.13 12.82
C ILE A 484 -10.35 -2.97 11.64
N ARG A 485 -9.49 -3.21 10.63
CA ARG A 485 -9.86 -4.03 9.47
C ARG A 485 -10.27 -5.46 9.88
N LEU A 486 -9.67 -6.01 10.93
CA LEU A 486 -10.09 -7.30 11.52
C LEU A 486 -11.45 -7.22 12.22
N ILE A 487 -11.78 -6.11 12.86
CA ILE A 487 -13.11 -5.91 13.47
C ILE A 487 -14.17 -5.82 12.37
N GLU A 488 -13.91 -5.05 11.31
CA GLU A 488 -14.78 -4.95 10.13
C GLU A 488 -14.95 -6.29 9.42
N ALA A 489 -13.85 -7.00 9.21
CA ALA A 489 -13.86 -8.32 8.58
C ALA A 489 -14.66 -9.35 9.40
N GLY A 490 -14.81 -9.14 10.70
CA GLY A 490 -15.64 -9.97 11.59
C GLY A 490 -17.11 -10.04 11.16
N PHE A 491 -17.62 -9.04 10.41
CA PHE A 491 -18.96 -9.09 9.83
C PHE A 491 -19.15 -10.28 8.87
N TRP A 492 -18.10 -10.69 8.16
CA TRP A 492 -18.13 -11.79 7.20
C TRP A 492 -17.93 -13.17 7.85
N GLY A 493 -17.60 -13.23 9.14
CA GLY A 493 -17.47 -14.50 9.86
C GLY A 493 -16.49 -14.48 11.02
N ASN A 494 -16.56 -15.53 11.83
CA ASN A 494 -15.75 -15.67 13.05
C ASN A 494 -14.35 -16.26 12.81
N THR A 495 -14.09 -16.80 11.61
CA THR A 495 -12.77 -17.33 11.22
C THR A 495 -12.29 -16.70 9.92
N LEU A 496 -10.98 -16.63 9.71
CA LEU A 496 -10.38 -16.03 8.51
C LEU A 496 -10.80 -16.75 7.23
N GLU A 497 -10.99 -18.07 7.31
CA GLU A 497 -11.50 -18.87 6.20
C GLU A 497 -12.92 -18.49 5.82
N THR A 498 -13.83 -18.47 6.80
CA THR A 498 -15.24 -18.10 6.57
C THR A 498 -15.38 -16.66 6.11
N ALA A 499 -14.64 -15.74 6.73
CA ALA A 499 -14.72 -14.31 6.44
C ALA A 499 -14.22 -14.02 5.01
N ALA A 500 -13.05 -14.54 4.64
CA ALA A 500 -12.53 -14.37 3.28
C ALA A 500 -13.45 -15.01 2.24
N GLY A 501 -13.97 -16.22 2.53
CA GLY A 501 -14.90 -16.92 1.64
C GLY A 501 -16.21 -16.18 1.41
N GLN A 502 -16.87 -15.69 2.46
CA GLN A 502 -18.14 -14.96 2.34
C GLN A 502 -17.98 -13.61 1.65
N ARG A 503 -16.90 -12.88 1.95
CA ARG A 503 -16.60 -11.62 1.28
C ARG A 503 -16.37 -11.83 -0.22
N LEU A 504 -15.59 -12.84 -0.59
CA LEU A 504 -15.33 -13.18 -1.98
C LEU A 504 -16.62 -13.64 -2.70
N ALA A 505 -17.45 -14.43 -2.02
CA ALA A 505 -18.75 -14.85 -2.52
C ALA A 505 -19.69 -13.67 -2.79
N LYS A 506 -19.70 -12.67 -1.91
CA LYS A 506 -20.50 -11.45 -2.11
C LYS A 506 -20.02 -10.63 -3.30
N GLN A 507 -18.70 -10.48 -3.45
CA GLN A 507 -18.12 -9.82 -4.63
C GLN A 507 -18.50 -10.58 -5.92
N ALA A 508 -18.44 -11.91 -5.91
CA ALA A 508 -18.74 -12.74 -7.08
C ALA A 508 -20.19 -12.63 -7.57
N GLN A 509 -21.12 -12.24 -6.70
CA GLN A 509 -22.53 -12.02 -7.04
C GLN A 509 -22.74 -10.73 -7.84
N VAL A 510 -21.93 -9.70 -7.60
CA VAL A 510 -22.05 -8.40 -8.30
C VAL A 510 -21.16 -8.31 -9.52
N THR A 511 -20.12 -9.15 -9.60
CA THR A 511 -19.23 -9.23 -10.76
C THR A 511 -19.90 -9.91 -11.94
N THR A 512 -19.87 -9.24 -13.10
CA THR A 512 -20.33 -9.74 -14.40
C THR A 512 -19.17 -10.02 -15.36
N SER A 513 -17.96 -9.55 -15.05
CA SER A 513 -16.77 -9.81 -15.87
C SER A 513 -16.25 -11.24 -15.68
N LEU A 514 -16.15 -11.98 -16.78
CA LEU A 514 -15.65 -13.36 -16.79
C LEU A 514 -14.16 -13.44 -16.41
N GLU A 515 -13.36 -12.45 -16.81
CA GLU A 515 -11.95 -12.31 -16.43
C GLU A 515 -11.80 -12.17 -14.92
N GLN A 516 -12.53 -11.21 -14.32
CA GLN A 516 -12.49 -10.98 -12.88
C GLN A 516 -12.95 -12.21 -12.09
N LEU A 517 -14.00 -12.89 -12.54
CA LEU A 517 -14.46 -14.13 -11.90
C LEU A 517 -13.41 -15.25 -11.98
N ALA A 518 -12.64 -15.34 -13.08
CA ALA A 518 -11.57 -16.32 -13.24
C ALA A 518 -10.38 -16.01 -12.31
N ASP A 519 -10.03 -14.73 -12.17
CA ASP A 519 -9.00 -14.29 -11.23
C ASP A 519 -9.40 -14.50 -9.77
N MET A 520 -10.67 -14.22 -9.44
CA MET A 520 -11.22 -14.49 -8.11
C MET A 520 -11.20 -15.99 -7.78
N ALA A 521 -11.56 -16.84 -8.74
CA ALA A 521 -11.47 -18.29 -8.60
C ALA A 521 -10.03 -18.76 -8.37
N HIS A 522 -9.08 -18.21 -9.12
CA HIS A 522 -7.67 -18.48 -8.93
C HIS A 522 -7.21 -18.05 -7.54
N ALA A 523 -7.55 -16.84 -7.10
CA ALA A 523 -7.22 -16.37 -5.76
C ALA A 523 -7.82 -17.30 -4.68
N ALA A 524 -9.09 -17.71 -4.82
CA ALA A 524 -9.78 -18.61 -3.89
C ALA A 524 -9.08 -19.97 -3.74
N LEU A 525 -8.55 -20.51 -4.82
CA LEU A 525 -7.79 -21.77 -4.80
C LEU A 525 -6.49 -21.64 -4.04
N TYR A 526 -5.70 -20.61 -4.32
CA TYR A 526 -4.43 -20.39 -3.61
C TYR A 526 -4.65 -20.03 -2.13
N ALA A 527 -5.81 -19.48 -1.79
CA ALA A 527 -6.23 -19.23 -0.41
C ALA A 527 -6.90 -20.45 0.24
N ASN A 528 -7.07 -21.58 -0.48
CA ASN A 528 -7.75 -22.79 -0.01
C ASN A 528 -9.16 -22.48 0.55
N LEU A 529 -10.05 -21.94 -0.29
CA LEU A 529 -11.43 -21.59 0.05
C LEU A 529 -12.44 -22.43 -0.76
N PRO A 530 -12.67 -23.71 -0.40
CA PRO A 530 -13.39 -24.66 -1.25
C PRO A 530 -14.85 -24.24 -1.54
N GLU A 531 -15.57 -23.71 -0.56
CA GLU A 531 -16.96 -23.28 -0.74
C GLU A 531 -17.09 -22.07 -1.68
N ALA A 532 -16.15 -21.12 -1.58
CA ALA A 532 -16.12 -19.95 -2.46
C ALA A 532 -15.75 -20.34 -3.90
N VAL A 533 -14.84 -21.31 -4.06
CA VAL A 533 -14.48 -21.87 -5.37
C VAL A 533 -15.70 -22.47 -6.05
N ASP A 534 -16.45 -23.33 -5.36
CA ASP A 534 -17.63 -23.99 -5.93
C ASP A 534 -18.67 -22.96 -6.42
N LEU A 535 -18.91 -21.88 -5.66
CA LEU A 535 -19.78 -20.77 -6.09
C LEU A 535 -19.22 -20.01 -7.30
N LEU A 536 -17.93 -19.67 -7.29
CA LEU A 536 -17.26 -18.96 -8.39
C LEU A 536 -17.29 -19.77 -9.68
N MET A 537 -17.14 -21.09 -9.60
CA MET A 537 -17.24 -21.99 -10.76
C MET A 537 -18.64 -21.96 -11.36
N GLN A 538 -19.70 -21.99 -10.53
CA GLN A 538 -21.08 -21.88 -11.01
C GLN A 538 -21.35 -20.53 -11.67
N ARG A 539 -20.84 -19.44 -11.08
CA ARG A 539 -20.94 -18.09 -11.67
C ARG A 539 -20.20 -17.99 -13.00
N LEU A 540 -18.97 -18.50 -13.08
CA LEU A 540 -18.20 -18.57 -14.32
C LEU A 540 -18.95 -19.35 -15.41
N GLN A 541 -19.53 -20.51 -15.08
CA GLN A 541 -20.30 -21.29 -16.03
C GLN A 541 -21.53 -20.53 -16.54
N PHE A 542 -22.25 -19.86 -15.64
CA PHE A 542 -23.43 -19.08 -15.99
C PHE A 542 -23.09 -17.87 -16.89
N GLU A 543 -22.11 -17.06 -16.50
CA GLU A 543 -21.68 -15.89 -17.28
C GLU A 543 -21.07 -16.32 -18.62
N ALA A 544 -20.26 -17.38 -18.63
CA ALA A 544 -19.73 -17.92 -19.87
C ALA A 544 -20.85 -18.41 -20.79
N ALA A 545 -21.95 -18.98 -20.29
CA ALA A 545 -23.06 -19.47 -21.11
C ALA A 545 -23.86 -18.32 -21.77
N ILE A 546 -23.96 -17.17 -21.11
CA ILE A 546 -24.76 -16.03 -21.59
C ILE A 546 -23.92 -15.06 -22.43
N SER A 547 -22.60 -15.03 -22.23
CA SER A 547 -21.71 -14.17 -23.00
C SER A 547 -21.65 -14.57 -24.49
N SER A 548 -21.98 -13.62 -25.36
CA SER A 548 -21.82 -13.70 -26.81
C SER A 548 -20.59 -12.96 -27.33
N ASP A 549 -19.91 -12.19 -26.47
CA ASP A 549 -18.77 -11.36 -26.84
C ASP A 549 -17.47 -12.17 -26.82
N ILE A 550 -16.87 -12.34 -28.00
CA ILE A 550 -15.66 -13.13 -28.20
C ILE A 550 -14.47 -12.52 -27.45
N LEU A 551 -14.37 -11.20 -27.34
CA LEU A 551 -13.25 -10.55 -26.64
C LEU A 551 -13.24 -10.91 -25.16
N HIS A 552 -14.39 -10.85 -24.50
CA HIS A 552 -14.52 -11.25 -23.09
C HIS A 552 -14.20 -12.74 -22.89
N LEU A 553 -14.55 -13.62 -23.83
CA LEU A 553 -14.19 -15.03 -23.76
C LEU A 553 -12.67 -15.23 -23.91
N MET A 554 -12.03 -14.52 -24.85
CA MET A 554 -10.59 -14.59 -25.07
C MET A 554 -9.79 -14.05 -23.87
N GLN A 555 -10.27 -13.00 -23.20
CA GLN A 555 -9.66 -12.44 -21.99
C GLN A 555 -9.68 -13.40 -20.80
N ALA A 556 -10.77 -14.15 -20.62
CA ALA A 556 -10.89 -15.10 -19.52
C ALA A 556 -10.14 -16.43 -19.76
N MET A 557 -9.84 -16.77 -21.01
CA MET A 557 -9.25 -18.06 -21.40
C MET A 557 -7.91 -18.37 -20.71
N PRO A 558 -6.93 -17.45 -20.61
CA PRO A 558 -5.66 -17.72 -19.93
C PRO A 558 -5.84 -18.05 -18.44
N GLY A 559 -6.78 -17.37 -17.76
CA GLY A 559 -7.10 -17.63 -16.36
C GLY A 559 -7.66 -19.03 -16.17
N LEU A 560 -8.65 -19.41 -16.98
CA LEU A 560 -9.27 -20.73 -16.93
C LEU A 560 -8.32 -21.86 -17.33
N ALA A 561 -7.43 -21.63 -18.30
CA ALA A 561 -6.41 -22.62 -18.68
C ALA A 561 -5.42 -22.90 -17.55
N ARG A 562 -4.96 -21.85 -16.84
CA ARG A 562 -4.10 -22.02 -15.65
C ARG A 562 -4.85 -22.75 -14.54
N LEU A 563 -6.12 -22.44 -14.32
CA LEU A 563 -6.98 -23.11 -13.35
C LEU A 563 -7.10 -24.61 -13.65
N LEU A 564 -7.33 -24.99 -14.91
CA LEU A 564 -7.39 -26.40 -15.31
C LEU A 564 -6.05 -27.13 -15.18
N ARG A 565 -4.95 -26.47 -15.56
CA ARG A 565 -3.63 -27.11 -15.59
C ARG A 565 -3.00 -27.24 -14.21
N TYR A 566 -3.22 -26.27 -13.34
CA TYR A 566 -2.53 -26.14 -12.05
C TYR A 566 -3.45 -26.16 -10.83
N GLY A 567 -4.78 -26.19 -11.00
CA GLY A 567 -5.73 -26.19 -9.90
C GLY A 567 -5.81 -27.55 -9.21
N ASP A 568 -5.44 -27.60 -7.93
CA ASP A 568 -5.65 -28.76 -7.04
C ASP A 568 -7.07 -28.74 -6.45
N VAL A 569 -8.08 -28.63 -7.32
CA VAL A 569 -9.50 -28.55 -6.92
C VAL A 569 -10.09 -29.96 -6.93
N ARG A 570 -11.13 -30.17 -6.10
CA ARG A 570 -11.98 -31.37 -6.15
C ARG A 570 -12.22 -31.80 -7.61
N ARG A 571 -12.03 -33.08 -7.91
CA ARG A 571 -12.18 -33.64 -9.27
C ARG A 571 -13.47 -33.21 -9.98
N THR A 572 -14.55 -33.02 -9.21
CA THR A 572 -15.87 -32.60 -9.71
C THR A 572 -15.87 -31.17 -10.28
N SER A 573 -15.18 -30.22 -9.65
CA SER A 573 -15.17 -28.81 -10.07
C SER A 573 -14.27 -28.61 -11.29
N LEU A 574 -13.14 -29.34 -11.39
CA LEU A 574 -12.29 -29.36 -12.59
C LEU A 574 -13.02 -29.88 -13.84
N ALA A 575 -13.88 -30.88 -13.68
CA ALA A 575 -14.68 -31.40 -14.80
C ALA A 575 -15.66 -30.34 -15.35
N GLN A 576 -16.27 -29.53 -14.47
CA GLN A 576 -17.15 -28.44 -14.87
C GLN A 576 -16.39 -27.33 -15.59
N VAL A 577 -15.21 -26.94 -15.09
CA VAL A 577 -14.34 -25.97 -15.79
C VAL A 577 -13.91 -26.49 -17.14
N GLY A 578 -13.61 -27.78 -17.26
CA GLY A 578 -13.26 -28.41 -18.53
C GLY A 578 -14.37 -28.27 -19.58
N GLN A 579 -15.64 -28.45 -19.16
CA GLN A 579 -16.79 -28.24 -20.04
C GLN A 579 -16.94 -26.76 -20.45
N VAL A 580 -16.76 -25.82 -19.51
CA VAL A 580 -16.81 -24.38 -19.81
C VAL A 580 -15.71 -23.99 -20.80
N VAL A 581 -14.47 -24.42 -20.55
CA VAL A 581 -13.33 -24.16 -21.42
C VAL A 581 -13.54 -24.74 -22.82
N SER A 582 -14.00 -26.00 -22.91
CA SER A 582 -14.33 -26.62 -24.20
C SER A 582 -15.37 -25.79 -24.97
N GLY A 583 -16.48 -25.42 -24.34
CA GLY A 583 -17.51 -24.59 -24.96
C GLY A 583 -17.04 -23.16 -25.29
N MET A 584 -16.08 -22.61 -24.56
CA MET A 584 -15.47 -21.32 -24.85
C MET A 584 -14.52 -21.41 -26.05
N VAL A 585 -13.64 -22.41 -26.10
CA VAL A 585 -12.73 -22.63 -27.24
C VAL A 585 -13.52 -22.73 -28.53
N THR A 586 -14.58 -23.55 -28.55
CA THR A 586 -15.44 -23.69 -29.74
C THR A 586 -16.07 -22.37 -30.16
N ARG A 587 -16.61 -21.58 -29.22
CA ARG A 587 -17.22 -20.28 -29.54
C ARG A 587 -16.21 -19.23 -29.97
N ILE A 588 -15.04 -19.18 -29.34
CA ILE A 588 -13.93 -18.32 -29.76
C ILE A 588 -13.54 -18.69 -31.19
N CYS A 589 -13.28 -19.96 -31.49
CA CYS A 589 -12.90 -20.42 -32.83
C CYS A 589 -13.94 -20.07 -33.91
N ILE A 590 -15.23 -20.22 -33.60
CA ILE A 590 -16.32 -19.88 -34.53
C ILE A 590 -16.46 -18.36 -34.71
N GLY A 591 -16.35 -17.58 -33.64
CA GLY A 591 -16.60 -16.14 -33.65
C GLY A 591 -15.39 -15.29 -34.05
N LEU A 592 -14.18 -15.83 -33.95
CA LEU A 592 -12.93 -15.10 -34.20
C LEU A 592 -12.85 -14.45 -35.60
N PRO A 593 -13.23 -15.12 -36.72
CA PRO A 593 -13.23 -14.50 -38.05
C PRO A 593 -14.09 -13.22 -38.12
N ASN A 594 -15.27 -13.24 -37.51
CA ASN A 594 -16.16 -12.08 -37.46
C ASN A 594 -15.60 -10.98 -36.56
N ALA A 595 -15.05 -11.36 -35.39
CA ALA A 595 -14.47 -10.42 -34.43
C ALA A 595 -13.22 -9.70 -34.97
N CYS A 596 -12.52 -10.29 -35.95
CA CYS A 596 -11.34 -9.71 -36.59
C CYS A 596 -11.63 -8.96 -37.89
N SER A 597 -12.91 -8.84 -38.28
CA SER A 597 -13.29 -8.14 -39.50
C SER A 597 -13.21 -6.62 -39.35
N ALA A 598 -12.62 -5.92 -40.33
CA ALA A 598 -12.58 -4.47 -40.42
C ALA A 598 -12.05 -3.72 -39.17
N LEU A 599 -11.02 -4.28 -38.51
CA LEU A 599 -10.38 -3.64 -37.36
C LEU A 599 -9.52 -2.43 -37.77
N ASN A 600 -9.52 -1.39 -36.93
CA ASN A 600 -8.53 -0.31 -37.00
C ASN A 600 -7.21 -0.74 -36.32
N GLU A 601 -6.18 0.10 -36.41
CA GLU A 601 -4.84 -0.22 -35.89
C GLU A 601 -4.85 -0.55 -34.38
N GLU A 602 -5.54 0.26 -33.56
CA GLU A 602 -5.62 0.07 -32.10
C GLU A 602 -6.34 -1.24 -31.72
N ALA A 603 -7.48 -1.54 -32.37
CA ALA A 603 -8.22 -2.75 -32.11
C ALA A 603 -7.49 -4.00 -32.63
N ALA A 604 -6.75 -3.88 -33.73
CA ALA A 604 -5.90 -4.96 -34.23
C ALA A 604 -4.74 -5.27 -33.28
N GLU A 605 -4.15 -4.25 -32.65
CA GLU A 605 -3.09 -4.44 -31.63
C GLU A 605 -3.64 -5.12 -30.36
N ALA A 606 -4.82 -4.70 -29.87
CA ALA A 606 -5.47 -5.37 -28.75
C ALA A 606 -5.82 -6.83 -29.07
N MET A 607 -6.40 -7.07 -30.26
CA MET A 607 -6.76 -8.42 -30.72
C MET A 607 -5.52 -9.31 -30.89
N PHE A 608 -4.40 -8.75 -31.36
CA PHE A 608 -3.13 -9.46 -31.45
C PHE A 608 -2.71 -10.03 -30.08
N GLY A 609 -2.80 -9.21 -29.02
CA GLY A 609 -2.55 -9.66 -27.65
C GLY A 609 -3.49 -10.78 -27.20
N HIS A 610 -4.79 -10.68 -27.51
CA HIS A 610 -5.77 -11.71 -27.17
C HIS A 610 -5.54 -13.03 -27.92
N ILE A 611 -5.22 -13.00 -29.22
CA ILE A 611 -4.88 -14.20 -30.02
C ILE A 611 -3.65 -14.90 -29.42
N GLN A 612 -2.62 -14.15 -29.01
CA GLN A 612 -1.46 -14.73 -28.35
C GLN A 612 -1.82 -15.39 -27.02
N ALA A 613 -2.59 -14.70 -26.18
CA ALA A 613 -2.98 -15.22 -24.88
C ALA A 613 -3.80 -16.52 -24.99
N VAL A 614 -4.69 -16.61 -25.99
CA VAL A 614 -5.45 -17.83 -26.29
C VAL A 614 -4.55 -18.94 -26.86
N GLN A 615 -3.63 -18.63 -27.76
CA GLN A 615 -2.64 -19.58 -28.27
C GLN A 615 -1.82 -20.20 -27.12
N ASP A 616 -1.33 -19.39 -26.19
CA ASP A 616 -0.58 -19.85 -25.03
C ASP A 616 -1.44 -20.69 -24.09
N ALA A 617 -2.71 -20.30 -23.90
CA ALA A 617 -3.68 -21.06 -23.11
C ALA A 617 -3.94 -22.46 -23.72
N ILE A 618 -4.13 -22.56 -25.04
CA ILE A 618 -4.33 -23.84 -25.73
C ILE A 618 -3.08 -24.71 -25.63
N ARG A 619 -1.90 -24.13 -25.84
CA ARG A 619 -0.62 -24.84 -25.70
C ARG A 619 -0.40 -25.34 -24.27
N LEU A 620 -0.83 -24.58 -23.27
CA LEU A 620 -0.75 -24.96 -21.86
C LEU A 620 -1.64 -26.16 -21.52
N LEU A 621 -2.84 -26.21 -22.10
CA LEU A 621 -3.79 -27.31 -21.92
C LEU A 621 -3.33 -28.59 -22.63
N ALA A 622 -2.65 -28.46 -23.78
CA ALA A 622 -2.08 -29.57 -24.56
C ALA A 622 -3.12 -30.64 -24.95
N GLU A 623 -4.32 -30.19 -25.34
CA GLU A 623 -5.39 -31.04 -25.87
C GLU A 623 -5.40 -30.96 -27.41
N ASP A 624 -5.39 -32.12 -28.08
CA ASP A 624 -5.29 -32.21 -29.53
C ASP A 624 -6.50 -31.57 -30.24
N ASP A 625 -7.70 -31.77 -29.69
CA ASP A 625 -8.95 -31.22 -30.25
C ASP A 625 -8.99 -29.69 -30.21
N PHE A 626 -8.52 -29.08 -29.11
CA PHE A 626 -8.45 -27.62 -29.00
C PHE A 626 -7.43 -27.05 -29.98
N SER A 627 -6.29 -27.73 -30.15
CA SER A 627 -5.25 -27.34 -31.10
C SER A 627 -5.76 -27.40 -32.53
N LEU A 628 -6.54 -28.43 -32.88
CA LEU A 628 -7.15 -28.57 -34.19
C LEU A 628 -8.21 -27.49 -34.47
N GLN A 629 -9.15 -27.26 -33.55
CA GLN A 629 -10.18 -26.22 -33.71
C GLN A 629 -9.56 -24.83 -33.88
N TRP A 630 -8.51 -24.53 -33.11
CA TRP A 630 -7.84 -23.25 -33.14
C TRP A 630 -7.04 -23.02 -34.42
N THR A 631 -6.28 -24.04 -34.87
CA THR A 631 -5.56 -23.94 -36.14
C THR A 631 -6.51 -23.79 -37.33
N GLN A 632 -7.67 -24.46 -37.33
CA GLN A 632 -8.71 -24.26 -38.35
C GLN A 632 -9.29 -22.84 -38.32
N ALA A 633 -9.52 -22.27 -37.13
CA ALA A 633 -9.99 -20.89 -37.00
C ALA A 633 -8.96 -19.88 -37.52
N LEU A 634 -7.67 -20.06 -37.19
CA LEU A 634 -6.58 -19.24 -37.70
C LEU A 634 -6.44 -19.34 -39.22
N GLN A 635 -6.64 -20.53 -39.79
CA GLN A 635 -6.62 -20.72 -41.24
C GLN A 635 -7.79 -20.00 -41.91
N THR A 636 -8.99 -20.15 -41.38
CA THR A 636 -10.20 -19.44 -41.85
C THR A 636 -10.00 -17.93 -41.80
N LEU A 637 -9.42 -17.43 -40.71
CA LEU A 637 -9.09 -16.02 -40.53
C LEU A 637 -8.07 -15.53 -41.57
N LEU A 638 -7.01 -16.32 -41.83
CA LEU A 638 -5.97 -15.96 -42.79
C LEU A 638 -6.44 -16.01 -44.25
N ASP A 639 -7.45 -16.84 -44.56
CA ASP A 639 -8.05 -16.95 -45.89
C ASP A 639 -9.19 -15.93 -46.13
N GLN A 640 -9.62 -15.22 -45.07
CA GLN A 640 -10.63 -14.18 -45.16
C GLN A 640 -10.09 -12.89 -45.80
N GLY A 641 -10.86 -12.30 -46.71
CA GLY A 641 -10.54 -10.98 -47.27
C GLY A 641 -10.75 -9.86 -46.25
N GLY A 642 -9.81 -8.90 -46.19
CA GLY A 642 -9.93 -7.70 -45.34
C GLY A 642 -9.42 -7.86 -43.90
N LEU A 643 -8.63 -8.90 -43.62
CA LEU A 643 -7.93 -9.04 -42.34
C LEU A 643 -6.83 -7.97 -42.19
N HIS A 644 -6.72 -7.38 -41.01
CA HIS A 644 -5.65 -6.44 -40.68
C HIS A 644 -4.27 -7.10 -40.85
N THR A 645 -3.31 -6.41 -41.46
CA THR A 645 -2.03 -7.02 -41.87
C THR A 645 -1.22 -7.55 -40.69
N LEU A 646 -1.26 -6.87 -39.54
CA LEU A 646 -0.69 -7.33 -38.27
C LEU A 646 -1.18 -8.74 -37.88
N LEU A 647 -2.49 -8.96 -37.93
CA LEU A 647 -3.10 -10.23 -37.55
C LEU A 647 -2.81 -11.32 -38.59
N ALA A 648 -2.81 -10.96 -39.88
CA ALA A 648 -2.47 -11.88 -40.96
C ALA A 648 -1.03 -12.41 -40.82
N GLY A 649 -0.07 -11.53 -40.53
CA GLY A 649 1.32 -11.92 -40.25
C GLY A 649 1.40 -12.88 -39.06
N ARG A 650 0.68 -12.59 -37.98
CA ARG A 650 0.68 -13.45 -36.78
C ARG A 650 0.06 -14.82 -37.03
N CYS A 651 -1.09 -14.89 -37.70
CA CYS A 651 -1.77 -16.14 -37.99
C CYS A 651 -0.92 -17.05 -38.89
N CYS A 652 -0.27 -16.47 -39.91
CA CYS A 652 0.67 -17.19 -40.77
C CYS A 652 1.82 -17.78 -39.95
N ARG A 653 2.39 -17.00 -39.01
CA ARG A 653 3.45 -17.48 -38.11
C ARG A 653 3.00 -18.65 -37.23
N LEU A 654 1.83 -18.54 -36.61
CA LEU A 654 1.30 -19.59 -35.73
C LEU A 654 0.99 -20.88 -36.49
N LEU A 655 0.43 -20.79 -37.69
CA LEU A 655 0.13 -21.96 -38.53
C LEU A 655 1.39 -22.66 -39.05
N LEU A 656 2.44 -21.90 -39.39
CA LEU A 656 3.75 -22.45 -39.74
C LEU A 656 4.36 -23.22 -38.55
N GLN A 657 4.30 -22.65 -37.34
CA GLN A 657 4.78 -23.33 -36.13
C GLN A 657 3.99 -24.60 -35.79
N ALA A 658 2.70 -24.61 -36.09
CA ALA A 658 1.85 -25.78 -35.93
C ALA A 658 2.05 -26.85 -37.04
N GLY A 659 2.85 -26.54 -38.08
CA GLY A 659 3.08 -27.44 -39.22
C GLY A 659 1.89 -27.57 -40.16
N VAL A 660 0.91 -26.65 -40.09
CA VAL A 660 -0.28 -26.65 -40.96
C VAL A 660 0.03 -26.01 -42.31
N LEU A 661 0.84 -24.94 -42.31
CA LEU A 661 1.39 -24.36 -43.53
C LEU A 661 2.79 -24.94 -43.75
N ASP A 662 3.05 -25.38 -44.98
CA ASP A 662 4.39 -25.74 -45.40
C ASP A 662 5.23 -24.50 -45.75
N GLU A 663 6.51 -24.73 -46.01
CA GLU A 663 7.48 -23.66 -46.32
C GLU A 663 7.11 -22.93 -47.61
N ALA A 664 6.60 -23.65 -48.61
CA ALA A 664 6.25 -23.12 -49.92
C ALA A 664 5.04 -22.19 -49.85
N GLU A 665 4.00 -22.59 -49.13
CA GLU A 665 2.78 -21.81 -48.92
C GLU A 665 3.06 -20.59 -48.03
N SER A 666 3.90 -20.74 -47.00
CA SER A 666 4.35 -19.63 -46.17
C SER A 666 5.14 -18.60 -46.98
N ALA A 667 6.07 -19.06 -47.83
CA ALA A 667 6.82 -18.19 -48.74
C ALA A 667 5.91 -17.49 -49.77
N ARG A 668 4.90 -18.19 -50.28
CA ARG A 668 3.89 -17.60 -51.18
C ARG A 668 3.12 -16.47 -50.50
N ARG A 669 2.65 -16.67 -49.26
CA ARG A 669 1.92 -15.64 -48.48
C ARG A 669 2.83 -14.47 -48.10
N PHE A 670 4.10 -14.74 -47.77
CA PHE A 670 5.12 -13.72 -47.53
C PHE A 670 5.35 -12.85 -48.78
N GLY A 671 5.49 -13.47 -49.96
CA GLY A 671 5.64 -12.76 -51.24
C GLY A 671 4.41 -11.96 -51.66
N LEU A 672 3.21 -12.45 -51.35
CA LEU A 672 1.95 -11.72 -51.61
C LEU A 672 1.78 -10.52 -50.67
N ALA A 673 2.08 -10.65 -49.38
CA ALA A 673 1.95 -9.57 -48.40
C ALA A 673 2.96 -8.44 -48.66
N LEU A 674 4.12 -8.76 -49.23
CA LEU A 674 5.23 -7.84 -49.42
C LEU A 674 5.46 -7.49 -50.90
N SER A 675 4.46 -7.75 -51.73
CA SER A 675 4.43 -7.34 -53.13
C SER A 675 4.50 -5.82 -53.26
N THR A 676 5.16 -5.32 -54.31
CA THR A 676 5.25 -3.89 -54.62
C THR A 676 3.89 -3.24 -54.91
N ALA A 677 2.84 -4.04 -55.09
CA ALA A 677 1.47 -3.58 -55.26
C ALA A 677 0.78 -3.19 -53.93
N ASN A 678 1.32 -3.60 -52.78
CA ASN A 678 0.77 -3.25 -51.46
C ASN A 678 1.41 -1.97 -50.91
N GLU A 679 0.66 -1.21 -50.12
CA GLU A 679 1.21 -0.03 -49.47
C GLU A 679 2.31 -0.40 -48.46
N PRO A 680 3.42 0.37 -48.38
CA PRO A 680 4.54 0.08 -47.49
C PRO A 680 4.15 -0.09 -46.02
N VAL A 681 3.12 0.64 -45.55
CA VAL A 681 2.59 0.56 -44.17
C VAL A 681 1.89 -0.78 -43.91
N GLN A 682 1.19 -1.33 -44.90
CA GLN A 682 0.51 -2.63 -44.79
C GLN A 682 1.52 -3.78 -44.77
N ALA A 683 2.51 -3.73 -45.66
CA ALA A 683 3.64 -4.66 -45.69
C ALA A 683 4.40 -4.67 -44.36
N ALA A 684 4.66 -3.48 -43.83
CA ALA A 684 5.25 -3.25 -42.53
C ALA A 684 4.49 -3.90 -41.36
N GLY A 685 3.17 -3.66 -41.28
CA GLY A 685 2.32 -4.26 -40.24
C GLY A 685 2.33 -5.80 -40.29
N TRP A 686 2.34 -6.37 -41.50
CA TRP A 686 2.42 -7.82 -41.68
C TRP A 686 3.74 -8.42 -41.15
N VAL A 687 4.88 -7.82 -41.50
CA VAL A 687 6.19 -8.26 -41.01
C VAL A 687 6.28 -8.14 -39.50
N ASP A 688 5.77 -7.05 -38.94
CA ASP A 688 5.75 -6.84 -37.50
C ASP A 688 4.98 -7.97 -36.80
N GLY A 689 3.77 -8.29 -37.25
CA GLY A 689 2.96 -9.37 -36.68
C GLY A 689 3.57 -10.77 -36.81
N PHE A 690 4.29 -11.03 -37.89
CA PHE A 690 4.96 -12.31 -38.13
C PHE A 690 6.21 -12.50 -37.25
N LEU A 691 6.97 -11.44 -37.00
CA LEU A 691 8.28 -11.49 -36.31
C LEU A 691 8.25 -11.11 -34.83
N ARG A 692 7.16 -10.52 -34.33
CA ARG A 692 7.06 -10.05 -32.94
C ARG A 692 7.31 -11.16 -31.90
N ASP A 693 7.93 -10.77 -30.79
CA ASP A 693 8.11 -11.55 -29.54
C ASP A 693 9.09 -12.73 -29.54
N SER A 694 9.77 -13.08 -30.64
CA SER A 694 10.85 -14.10 -30.56
C SER A 694 11.91 -14.03 -31.66
N GLY A 695 12.99 -13.28 -31.38
CA GLY A 695 14.22 -13.32 -32.18
C GLY A 695 14.98 -14.65 -32.05
N GLN A 696 14.78 -15.39 -30.96
CA GLN A 696 15.39 -16.71 -30.76
C GLN A 696 14.97 -17.73 -31.80
N LEU A 697 13.69 -17.78 -32.16
CA LEU A 697 13.21 -18.75 -33.15
C LEU A 697 13.85 -18.52 -34.53
N LEU A 698 14.02 -17.27 -34.97
CA LEU A 698 14.78 -16.92 -36.18
C LEU A 698 16.21 -17.44 -36.14
N VAL A 699 16.85 -17.44 -34.96
CA VAL A 699 18.23 -17.88 -34.77
C VAL A 699 18.37 -19.40 -34.83
N TYR A 700 17.31 -20.19 -34.61
CA TYR A 700 17.39 -21.66 -34.60
C TYR A 700 16.59 -22.36 -35.72
N ASP A 701 15.65 -21.67 -36.34
CA ASP A 701 14.82 -22.18 -37.43
C ASP A 701 15.45 -21.78 -38.77
N GLU A 702 16.13 -22.73 -39.42
CA GLU A 702 16.77 -22.54 -40.73
C GLU A 702 15.77 -22.18 -41.82
N THR A 703 14.59 -22.80 -41.80
CA THR A 703 13.51 -22.54 -42.75
C THR A 703 13.04 -21.09 -42.68
N LEU A 704 12.75 -20.61 -41.46
CA LEU A 704 12.29 -19.25 -41.24
C LEU A 704 13.35 -18.20 -41.60
N TRP A 705 14.61 -18.48 -41.26
CA TRP A 705 15.74 -17.62 -41.57
C TRP A 705 15.91 -17.46 -43.08
N ASN A 706 15.90 -18.56 -43.83
CA ASN A 706 16.05 -18.56 -45.28
C ASN A 706 14.89 -17.86 -45.98
N LEU A 707 13.66 -18.00 -45.46
CA LEU A 707 12.48 -17.33 -46.01
C LEU A 707 12.62 -15.80 -45.95
N ILE A 708 13.07 -15.27 -44.81
CA ILE A 708 13.27 -13.82 -44.62
C ILE A 708 14.48 -13.32 -45.41
N ASP A 709 15.58 -14.07 -45.41
CA ASP A 709 16.80 -13.73 -46.15
C ASP A 709 16.56 -13.69 -47.66
N GLN A 710 15.86 -14.69 -48.20
CA GLN A 710 15.48 -14.75 -49.61
C GLN A 710 14.56 -13.59 -49.99
N TRP A 711 13.60 -13.24 -49.14
CA TRP A 711 12.74 -12.09 -49.37
C TRP A 711 13.52 -10.77 -49.37
N ILE A 712 14.33 -10.50 -48.33
CA ILE A 712 15.13 -9.27 -48.23
C ILE A 712 16.04 -9.13 -49.45
N SER A 713 16.63 -10.24 -49.90
CA SER A 713 17.53 -10.28 -51.06
C SER A 713 16.84 -10.02 -52.40
N GLN A 714 15.50 -10.20 -52.48
CA GLN A 714 14.71 -9.97 -53.68
C GLN A 714 14.11 -8.54 -53.75
N LEU A 715 14.25 -7.74 -52.69
CA LEU A 715 13.77 -6.36 -52.67
C LEU A 715 14.68 -5.44 -53.51
N ASN A 716 14.07 -4.55 -54.30
CA ASN A 716 14.81 -3.47 -54.95
C ASN A 716 15.21 -2.38 -53.92
N ALA A 717 16.15 -1.50 -54.30
CA ALA A 717 16.73 -0.50 -53.41
C ALA A 717 15.70 0.49 -52.84
N ASP A 718 14.73 0.92 -53.65
CA ASP A 718 13.74 1.92 -53.24
C ASP A 718 12.71 1.33 -52.26
N THR A 719 12.22 0.11 -52.54
CA THR A 719 11.32 -0.63 -51.64
C THR A 719 12.02 -0.99 -50.33
N PHE A 720 13.30 -1.38 -50.38
CA PHE A 720 14.07 -1.66 -49.16
C PHE A 720 14.22 -0.43 -48.27
N GLN A 721 14.53 0.74 -48.84
CA GLN A 721 14.64 2.00 -48.08
C GLN A 721 13.32 2.40 -47.42
N GLN A 722 12.19 2.18 -48.09
CA GLN A 722 10.85 2.45 -47.53
C GLN A 722 10.50 1.52 -46.36
N LEU A 723 10.90 0.25 -46.42
CA LEU A 723 10.61 -0.75 -45.38
C LEU A 723 11.61 -0.71 -44.19
N LEU A 724 12.77 -0.09 -44.37
CA LEU A 724 13.87 -0.07 -43.39
C LEU A 724 13.48 0.47 -41.99
N PRO A 725 12.70 1.56 -41.83
CA PRO A 725 12.33 2.06 -40.51
C PRO A 725 11.51 1.06 -39.70
N VAL A 726 10.62 0.32 -40.38
CA VAL A 726 9.75 -0.67 -39.74
C VAL A 726 10.53 -1.91 -39.37
N LEU A 727 11.34 -2.43 -40.29
CA LEU A 727 12.25 -3.53 -39.99
C LEU A 727 13.12 -3.18 -38.78
N ARG A 728 13.67 -1.96 -38.73
CA ARG A 728 14.44 -1.50 -37.58
C ARG A 728 13.63 -1.47 -36.28
N ARG A 729 12.36 -1.03 -36.32
CA ARG A 729 11.45 -1.05 -35.17
C ARG A 729 11.21 -2.48 -34.67
N THR A 730 10.84 -3.39 -35.56
CA THR A 730 10.54 -4.79 -35.21
C THR A 730 11.78 -5.50 -34.66
N PHE A 731 12.95 -5.38 -35.32
CA PHE A 731 14.18 -6.00 -34.84
C PHE A 731 14.74 -5.36 -33.55
N ALA A 732 14.41 -4.09 -33.26
CA ALA A 732 14.79 -3.44 -32.00
C ALA A 732 14.11 -4.06 -30.77
N THR A 733 12.95 -4.70 -30.94
CA THR A 733 12.25 -5.40 -29.85
C THR A 733 12.97 -6.67 -29.38
N PHE A 734 13.85 -7.25 -30.19
CA PHE A 734 14.65 -8.43 -29.82
C PHE A 734 15.72 -8.07 -28.79
N THR A 735 16.13 -9.03 -27.96
CA THR A 735 17.17 -8.81 -26.96
C THR A 735 18.55 -8.59 -27.61
N ALA A 736 19.46 -7.91 -26.90
CA ALA A 736 20.81 -7.66 -27.43
C ALA A 736 21.58 -8.95 -27.82
N PRO A 737 21.51 -10.06 -27.06
CA PRO A 737 22.12 -11.33 -27.47
C PRO A 737 21.53 -11.92 -28.75
N GLU A 738 20.21 -11.82 -28.96
CA GLU A 738 19.54 -12.31 -30.16
C GLU A 738 19.99 -11.55 -31.40
N ARG A 739 19.97 -10.22 -31.36
CA ARG A 739 20.43 -9.38 -32.48
C ARG A 739 21.89 -9.64 -32.83
N ARG A 740 22.75 -9.88 -31.83
CA ARG A 740 24.16 -10.24 -32.06
C ARG A 740 24.31 -11.56 -32.79
N ARG A 741 23.58 -12.60 -32.38
CA ARG A 741 23.60 -13.91 -33.05
C ARG A 741 23.06 -13.85 -34.47
N MET A 742 22.00 -13.07 -34.71
CA MET A 742 21.49 -12.82 -36.06
C MET A 742 22.57 -12.14 -36.92
N GLY A 743 23.23 -11.10 -36.40
CA GLY A 743 24.33 -10.43 -37.12
C GLY A 743 25.52 -11.35 -37.38
N GLU A 744 25.86 -12.25 -36.44
CA GLU A 744 26.88 -13.28 -36.63
C GLU A 744 26.49 -14.28 -37.73
N ARG A 745 25.20 -14.65 -37.84
CA ARG A 745 24.69 -15.56 -38.87
C ARG A 745 24.65 -14.91 -40.26
N VAL A 746 24.25 -13.63 -40.35
CA VAL A 746 24.37 -12.83 -41.60
C VAL A 746 25.84 -12.74 -42.04
N ARG A 747 26.77 -12.54 -41.09
CA ARG A 747 28.22 -12.46 -41.38
C ARG A 747 28.80 -13.78 -41.89
N GLN A 748 28.22 -14.92 -41.51
CA GLN A 748 28.68 -16.24 -41.93
C GLN A 748 28.23 -16.59 -43.37
N GLY A 749 27.17 -15.95 -43.89
CA GLY A 749 26.60 -16.22 -45.22
C GLY A 749 25.94 -17.61 -45.32
N GLN A 750 24.98 -17.80 -46.23
CA GLN A 750 24.34 -19.11 -46.41
C GLN A 750 25.34 -20.17 -46.92
N ALA A 751 25.22 -21.40 -46.42
CA ALA A 751 25.55 -22.59 -47.20
C ALA A 751 24.48 -22.75 -48.28
N ALA A 752 24.87 -22.65 -49.55
CA ALA A 752 23.96 -22.72 -50.69
C ALA A 752 23.09 -23.99 -50.66
N LEU A 753 21.76 -23.81 -50.56
CA LEU A 753 20.81 -24.83 -51.00
C LEU A 753 20.72 -24.80 -52.52
N PRO A 754 20.47 -25.94 -53.19
CA PRO A 754 20.40 -26.01 -54.63
C PRO A 754 19.25 -25.13 -55.12
N THR A 755 19.56 -24.20 -56.02
CA THR A 755 18.59 -23.46 -56.81
C THR A 755 17.73 -24.45 -57.60
N THR A 756 16.55 -24.77 -57.10
CA THR A 756 15.49 -25.32 -57.94
C THR A 756 14.92 -24.17 -58.74
N SER A 757 15.50 -23.90 -59.90
CA SER A 757 14.85 -23.07 -60.92
C SER A 757 13.59 -23.83 -61.38
N LEU A 758 12.45 -23.56 -60.75
CA LEU A 758 11.17 -23.87 -61.40
C LEU A 758 11.13 -23.01 -62.66
N PRO A 759 10.99 -23.59 -63.86
CA PRO A 759 10.76 -22.80 -65.05
C PRO A 759 9.46 -22.04 -64.81
N VAL A 760 9.53 -20.71 -64.87
CA VAL A 760 8.34 -19.85 -64.96
C VAL A 760 7.71 -20.16 -66.31
N ALA A 761 6.90 -21.22 -66.35
CA ALA A 761 5.97 -21.44 -67.44
C ALA A 761 4.93 -20.33 -67.30
N VAL A 762 5.07 -19.28 -68.12
CA VAL A 762 4.05 -18.25 -68.25
C VAL A 762 2.79 -18.97 -68.71
N ASP A 763 1.73 -18.88 -67.92
CA ASP A 763 0.40 -19.33 -68.31
C ASP A 763 -0.12 -18.35 -69.37
N GLU A 764 0.17 -18.66 -70.63
CA GLU A 764 -0.15 -17.80 -71.79
C GLU A 764 -1.66 -17.52 -71.86
N THR A 765 -2.50 -18.45 -71.40
CA THR A 765 -3.95 -18.28 -71.28
C THR A 765 -4.34 -17.22 -70.25
N ARG A 766 -3.73 -17.20 -69.06
CA ARG A 766 -3.97 -16.14 -68.06
C ARG A 766 -3.34 -14.82 -68.47
N ALA A 767 -2.18 -14.84 -69.14
CA ALA A 767 -1.54 -13.63 -69.65
C ALA A 767 -2.40 -12.97 -70.75
N ALA A 768 -2.95 -13.77 -71.67
CA ALA A 768 -3.85 -13.30 -72.73
C ALA A 768 -5.14 -12.67 -72.17
N ALA A 769 -5.68 -13.19 -71.06
CA ALA A 769 -6.90 -12.65 -70.45
C ALA A 769 -6.78 -11.20 -69.94
N VAL A 770 -5.55 -10.73 -69.65
CA VAL A 770 -5.29 -9.38 -69.10
C VAL A 770 -4.92 -8.37 -70.20
N LEU A 771 -4.52 -8.84 -71.39
CA LEU A 771 -4.09 -7.98 -72.51
C LEU A 771 -5.17 -6.99 -72.98
N PRO A 772 -6.46 -7.34 -73.10
CA PRO A 772 -7.48 -6.38 -73.54
C PRO A 772 -7.66 -5.20 -72.57
N LEU A 773 -7.57 -5.46 -71.26
CA LEU A 773 -7.69 -4.42 -70.22
C LEU A 773 -6.44 -3.52 -70.22
N LEU A 774 -5.25 -4.10 -70.37
CA LEU A 774 -4.00 -3.36 -70.52
C LEU A 774 -4.00 -2.50 -71.79
N GLY A 775 -4.52 -3.01 -72.90
CA GLY A 775 -4.70 -2.26 -74.14
C GLY A 775 -5.59 -1.03 -73.96
N GLN A 776 -6.71 -1.16 -73.24
CA GLN A 776 -7.57 -0.02 -72.90
C GLN A 776 -6.89 1.01 -71.99
N ILE A 777 -6.14 0.55 -70.98
CA ILE A 777 -5.45 1.45 -70.03
C ILE A 777 -4.31 2.20 -70.71
N LEU A 778 -3.60 1.56 -71.64
CA LEU A 778 -2.41 2.09 -72.30
C LEU A 778 -2.71 2.74 -73.67
N GLY A 779 -3.97 2.69 -74.14
CA GLY A 779 -4.40 3.29 -75.41
C GLY A 779 -3.88 2.56 -76.65
N LEU A 780 -3.63 1.25 -76.56
CA LEU A 780 -3.09 0.41 -77.64
C LEU A 780 -4.18 -0.54 -78.15
N GLU A 781 -4.38 -0.60 -79.47
CA GLU A 781 -5.22 -1.63 -80.09
C GLU A 781 -4.51 -2.99 -80.02
N VAL A 782 -5.05 -3.90 -79.23
CA VAL A 782 -4.58 -5.29 -79.15
C VAL A 782 -5.28 -6.05 -80.28
N ALA A 783 -4.52 -6.50 -81.29
CA ALA A 783 -5.07 -7.34 -82.35
C ALA A 783 -5.44 -8.72 -81.79
N ASP A 784 -6.68 -9.17 -82.03
CA ASP A 784 -7.15 -10.50 -81.64
C ASP A 784 -6.28 -11.59 -82.32
N ALA A 785 -5.54 -12.34 -81.52
CA ALA A 785 -4.90 -13.57 -81.96
C ALA A 785 -5.89 -14.73 -81.74
N ALA A 786 -6.29 -15.36 -82.85
CA ALA A 786 -7.08 -16.59 -82.89
C ALA A 786 -6.29 -17.81 -82.42
#